data_AF-A0A957XSQ8-F1
#
_entry.id   AF-A0A957XSQ8-F1
#
_cell.length_a   1.000
_cell.length_b   1.000
_cell.length_c   1.000
_cell.angle_alpha   90.00
_cell.angle_beta   90.00
_cell.angle_gamma   90.00
#
_symmetry.space_group_name_H-M   'P 1'
#
loop_
_entity.id
_entity.type
_entity.pdbx_description
1 polymer ?
#
loop_
_entity_poly.entity_id
_entity_poly.type
_entity_poly.pdbx_seq_one_letter_code
_entity_poly.pdbx_strand_id
1 'polypeptide(L)'
;MKRTRHYNHVFLIIFVATLVIFGAINPRATDAQQGNSPQLRITEVDTSSYPDVTVYVYGRNLGKDFAEVPLIVQQDGVDQVATRSEVVDVGTQLVFLIDSSEDIFKPGKTGDPRYQEVSNVVTRLVERGLFSPSVDWMATYAPAAGETIQSISDWTRDHGKVRNDLYIYEPERGIGETPLNKLIYYGLDSFASPELDPRAQRAMVLFSDGVDNLSSDWIDTATNRANDMNVAIHTVLLGDGTAASRSNLERIAVTTGGQFVQLTSVDALDSLFQGIAGGGAQRLIGYRSTVADPETVAVVAELDGGAREADAPIQAPTLQPARPQIVQPATGTTIERRGTAFDTPLRNLSPTIIPVQVQIDFPDGRQRDIKRVEYSIGASTQVQESEPFGSIELSIEGLGEGDYALRVRAFDDLGLVGEAQPQTIKISEVRPPAPTATPAPTPEPPPPPPLCPPICIPVESPNTSWMAFSALGLALIALLLAIVVFLRKPENRERAAETLTGTIKAMTQPFSIDRRARGPIAAKARLHLFEGGANIPAVIEILGTNTRFGRDPSLSNVVLDDPRVSRYHCRIAEEADGSFRIYDEGSTSGTYVNYEAVDIRGQTLNDGDQIHIGPIGLRFELAKPALSDDSSTKTEPFIPQFGPDAAGDDDDPFKTEPFDMMPPKQE
;
A
#
# COMPACT_ATOMS: atom_id res chain seq x y z
N MET A 1 61.61 4.38 16.62
CA MET A 1 60.90 3.55 17.61
C MET A 1 60.26 4.43 18.68
N LYS A 2 58.97 4.18 18.96
CA LYS A 2 58.17 4.60 20.14
C LYS A 2 57.78 6.08 20.28
N ARG A 3 56.71 6.51 19.59
CA ARG A 3 55.76 7.54 20.07
C ARG A 3 54.48 7.57 19.21
N THR A 4 53.62 6.55 19.34
CA THR A 4 52.26 6.55 18.73
C THR A 4 51.38 5.43 19.31
N ARG A 5 51.31 5.29 20.64
CA ARG A 5 50.48 4.25 21.29
C ARG A 5 49.69 4.72 22.52
N HIS A 6 49.39 6.02 22.64
CA HIS A 6 48.65 6.54 23.80
C HIS A 6 47.36 7.31 23.50
N TYR A 7 46.95 7.45 22.23
CA TYR A 7 45.71 8.15 21.89
C TYR A 7 44.52 7.23 21.56
N ASN A 8 44.73 5.94 21.27
CA ASN A 8 43.63 5.03 20.90
C ASN A 8 42.97 4.28 22.08
N HIS A 9 43.55 4.32 23.29
CA HIS A 9 42.95 3.66 24.46
C HIS A 9 42.06 4.58 25.31
N VAL A 10 42.22 5.90 25.22
CA VAL A 10 41.37 6.85 25.96
C VAL A 10 40.02 7.04 25.25
N PHE A 11 39.99 7.03 23.91
CA PHE A 11 38.73 7.16 23.15
C PHE A 11 37.85 5.90 23.23
N LEU A 12 38.45 4.70 23.28
CA LEU A 12 37.71 3.44 23.38
C LEU A 12 37.12 3.20 24.78
N ILE A 13 37.76 3.71 25.84
CA ILE A 13 37.24 3.61 27.21
C ILE A 13 36.10 4.62 27.45
N ILE A 14 36.16 5.79 26.82
CA ILE A 14 35.08 6.79 26.90
C ILE A 14 33.84 6.34 26.10
N PHE A 15 34.02 5.68 24.95
CA PHE A 15 32.91 5.18 24.12
C PHE A 15 32.22 3.95 24.71
N VAL A 16 32.96 3.05 25.39
CA VAL A 16 32.37 1.91 26.11
C VAL A 16 31.73 2.32 27.43
N ALA A 17 32.22 3.38 28.09
CA ALA A 17 31.58 3.93 29.30
C ALA A 17 30.28 4.70 28.99
N THR A 18 30.14 5.32 27.82
CA THR A 18 28.87 5.96 27.40
C THR A 18 27.82 4.94 26.95
N LEU A 19 28.23 3.79 26.40
CA LEU A 19 27.32 2.72 25.98
C LEU A 19 26.81 1.85 27.16
N VAL A 20 27.48 1.86 28.31
CA VAL A 20 27.05 1.13 29.52
C VAL A 20 26.19 1.98 30.46
N ILE A 21 26.21 3.32 30.33
CA ILE A 21 25.32 4.21 31.11
C ILE A 21 23.93 4.35 30.46
N PHE A 22 23.77 4.05 29.17
CA PHE A 22 22.45 3.98 28.51
C PHE A 22 21.75 2.61 28.60
N GLY A 23 22.41 1.58 29.17
CA GLY A 23 21.91 0.19 29.19
C GLY A 23 21.32 -0.30 30.52
N ALA A 24 21.26 0.52 31.56
CA ALA A 24 20.93 0.01 32.90
C ALA A 24 20.17 1.00 33.80
N ILE A 25 19.10 1.63 33.30
CA ILE A 25 17.99 2.07 34.15
C ILE A 25 16.71 1.84 33.37
N ASN A 26 16.22 0.61 33.34
CA ASN A 26 14.80 0.37 33.15
C ASN A 26 14.15 0.61 34.51
N PRO A 27 13.54 1.78 34.81
CA PRO A 27 12.49 1.76 35.80
C PRO A 27 11.42 0.85 35.19
N ARG A 28 11.26 -0.35 35.74
CA ARG A 28 10.01 -1.10 35.55
C ARG A 28 8.92 -0.15 36.04
N ALA A 29 8.26 0.51 35.09
CA ALA A 29 7.16 1.40 35.37
C ALA A 29 6.05 0.55 35.98
N THR A 30 5.82 0.81 37.26
CA THR A 30 4.66 0.39 38.05
C THR A 30 3.38 1.10 37.58
N ASP A 31 3.19 1.29 36.28
CA ASP A 31 2.01 1.94 35.67
C ASP A 31 1.29 1.02 34.69
N ALA A 32 1.46 -0.29 34.82
CA ALA A 32 0.68 -1.31 34.10
C ALA A 32 -0.69 -1.56 34.77
N GLN A 33 -1.33 -0.52 35.29
CA GLN A 33 -2.69 -0.57 35.84
C GLN A 33 -3.46 0.58 35.16
N GLN A 34 -4.38 0.21 34.26
CA GLN A 34 -5.17 1.05 33.33
C GLN A 34 -4.44 1.37 32.01
N GLY A 35 -5.07 1.00 30.88
CA GLY A 35 -4.58 1.18 29.50
C GLY A 35 -4.45 2.64 29.05
N ASN A 36 -3.64 3.41 29.76
CA ASN A 36 -3.41 4.85 29.58
C ASN A 36 -1.98 5.15 29.11
N SER A 37 -1.26 4.14 28.61
CA SER A 37 0.05 4.36 28.01
C SER A 37 -0.09 5.17 26.72
N PRO A 38 0.80 6.16 26.47
CA PRO A 38 0.78 6.94 25.25
C PRO A 38 1.04 6.04 24.04
N GLN A 39 0.22 6.22 23.00
CA GLN A 39 0.29 5.48 21.75
C GLN A 39 0.37 6.45 20.57
N LEU A 40 1.04 6.00 19.51
CA LEU A 40 1.13 6.68 18.23
C LEU A 40 0.70 5.68 17.16
N ARG A 41 -0.01 6.14 16.12
CA ARG A 41 -0.44 5.29 15.00
C ARG A 41 -0.41 6.07 13.69
N ILE A 42 0.10 5.41 12.64
CA ILE A 42 -0.03 5.86 11.26
C ILE A 42 -1.36 5.32 10.72
N THR A 43 -2.19 6.21 10.17
CA THR A 43 -3.50 5.87 9.59
C THR A 43 -3.41 5.68 8.08
N GLU A 44 -2.56 6.46 7.42
CA GLU A 44 -2.32 6.34 5.99
C GLU A 44 -0.93 6.87 5.62
N VAL A 45 -0.34 6.24 4.59
CA VAL A 45 0.85 6.70 3.88
C VAL A 45 0.45 6.93 2.43
N ASP A 46 0.26 8.18 2.04
CA ASP A 46 -0.14 8.57 0.69
C ASP A 46 1.11 8.78 -0.20
N THR A 47 1.23 7.93 -1.22
CA THR A 47 2.28 7.97 -2.25
C THR A 47 1.73 8.35 -3.63
N SER A 48 0.50 8.87 -3.72
CA SER A 48 -0.11 9.29 -4.99
C SER A 48 0.74 10.33 -5.72
N SER A 49 1.41 11.21 -4.97
CA SER A 49 2.29 12.28 -5.48
C SER A 49 3.78 11.96 -5.38
N TYR A 50 4.13 10.67 -5.25
CA TYR A 50 5.53 10.21 -5.17
C TYR A 50 6.42 10.87 -6.23
N PRO A 51 7.62 11.39 -5.85
CA PRO A 51 8.36 11.15 -4.60
C PRO A 51 7.96 12.00 -3.39
N ASP A 52 6.96 12.88 -3.52
CA ASP A 52 6.40 13.56 -2.35
C ASP A 52 5.45 12.59 -1.63
N VAL A 53 5.76 12.31 -0.37
CA VAL A 53 5.06 11.35 0.49
C VAL A 53 4.35 12.12 1.60
N THR A 54 3.10 11.75 1.88
CA THR A 54 2.33 12.31 2.98
C THR A 54 1.96 11.22 3.98
N VAL A 55 2.27 11.43 5.25
CA VAL A 55 1.97 10.50 6.35
C VAL A 55 0.92 11.14 7.26
N TYR A 56 -0.16 10.41 7.51
CA TYR A 56 -1.17 10.76 8.49
C TYR A 56 -0.90 9.97 9.76
N VAL A 57 -0.69 10.69 10.86
CA VAL A 57 -0.38 10.11 12.16
C VAL A 57 -1.27 10.74 13.21
N TYR A 58 -1.76 9.95 14.16
CA TYR A 58 -2.45 10.47 15.33
C TYR A 58 -1.93 9.81 16.60
N GLY A 59 -2.15 10.47 17.72
CA GLY A 59 -1.72 10.01 19.02
C GLY A 59 -2.86 9.85 20.00
N ARG A 60 -2.73 8.89 20.92
CA ARG A 60 -3.66 8.65 22.03
C ARG A 60 -2.94 8.71 23.36
N ASN A 61 -3.63 9.19 24.39
CA ASN A 61 -3.14 9.23 25.77
C ASN A 61 -1.75 9.89 25.91
N LEU A 62 -1.46 10.88 25.08
CA LEU A 62 -0.15 11.53 25.02
C LEU A 62 0.15 12.43 26.24
N GLY A 63 -0.88 12.76 27.02
CA GLY A 63 -0.78 13.63 28.19
C GLY A 63 -0.55 15.12 27.87
N LYS A 64 -0.48 15.48 26.58
CA LYS A 64 -0.36 16.85 26.07
C LYS A 64 -1.07 16.96 24.71
N ASP A 65 -1.27 18.19 24.24
CA ASP A 65 -1.83 18.44 22.92
C ASP A 65 -0.93 17.82 21.84
N PHE A 66 -1.51 17.00 20.97
CA PHE A 66 -0.78 16.33 19.90
C PHE A 66 -0.17 17.32 18.90
N ALA A 67 -0.75 18.52 18.77
CA ALA A 67 -0.18 19.60 17.97
C ALA A 67 1.20 20.05 18.48
N GLU A 68 1.47 19.92 19.78
CA GLU A 68 2.71 20.36 20.41
C GLU A 68 3.77 19.25 20.51
N VAL A 69 3.40 18.01 20.18
CA VAL A 69 4.33 16.87 20.24
C VAL A 69 5.34 16.97 19.08
N PRO A 70 6.65 16.98 19.36
CA PRO A 70 7.67 16.87 18.33
C PRO A 70 7.61 15.50 17.67
N LEU A 71 7.53 15.50 16.34
CA LEU A 71 7.47 14.29 15.51
C LEU A 71 8.68 14.25 14.57
N ILE A 72 9.36 13.11 14.53
CA ILE A 72 10.43 12.80 13.59
C ILE A 72 9.88 11.74 12.64
N VAL A 73 9.94 11.99 11.33
CA VAL A 73 9.61 10.99 10.31
C VAL A 73 10.88 10.31 9.85
N GLN A 74 10.86 8.98 9.76
CA GLN A 74 11.94 8.15 9.27
C GLN A 74 11.45 7.32 8.10
N GLN A 75 12.28 7.16 7.07
CA GLN A 75 12.04 6.22 5.98
C GLN A 75 13.19 5.21 5.97
N ASP A 76 12.87 3.92 6.03
CA ASP A 76 13.85 2.83 6.09
C ASP A 76 14.91 3.03 7.20
N GLY A 77 14.48 3.58 8.34
CA GLY A 77 15.32 3.91 9.50
C GLY A 77 16.16 5.18 9.37
N VAL A 78 15.96 5.98 8.32
CA VAL A 78 16.69 7.24 8.08
C VAL A 78 15.76 8.44 8.26
N ASP A 79 16.15 9.38 9.13
CA ASP A 79 15.42 10.63 9.36
C ASP A 79 15.18 11.41 8.06
N GLN A 80 13.94 11.82 7.85
CA GLN A 80 13.51 12.65 6.72
C GLN A 80 13.25 14.08 7.18
N VAL A 81 13.55 15.04 6.31
CA VAL A 81 13.22 16.44 6.55
C VAL A 81 11.78 16.67 6.15
N ALA A 82 10.92 16.97 7.12
CA ALA A 82 9.53 17.33 6.85
C ALA A 82 9.46 18.62 6.04
N THR A 83 8.82 18.56 4.88
CA THR A 83 8.51 19.72 4.02
C THR A 83 7.23 20.43 4.47
N ARG A 84 6.33 19.69 5.15
CA ARG A 84 5.07 20.19 5.70
C ARG A 84 4.75 19.46 7.00
N SER A 85 4.21 20.18 7.98
CA SER A 85 3.55 19.55 9.12
C SER A 85 2.39 20.41 9.63
N GLU A 86 1.20 19.85 9.67
CA GLU A 86 -0.02 20.55 10.11
C GLU A 86 -1.00 19.59 10.79
N VAL A 87 -1.94 20.16 11.54
CA VAL A 87 -3.04 19.39 12.14
C VAL A 87 -4.25 19.47 11.21
N VAL A 88 -4.82 18.32 10.88
CA VAL A 88 -6.02 18.17 10.06
C VAL A 88 -7.08 17.40 10.84
N ASP A 89 -8.34 17.79 10.71
CA ASP A 89 -9.46 17.06 11.28
C ASP A 89 -9.97 16.04 10.26
N VAL A 90 -9.59 14.79 10.45
CA VAL A 90 -9.98 13.65 9.60
C VAL A 90 -11.24 12.98 10.13
N GLY A 91 -11.52 13.16 11.43
CA GLY A 91 -12.64 12.56 12.12
C GLY A 91 -12.41 11.12 12.57
N THR A 92 -13.48 10.57 13.12
CA THR A 92 -13.56 9.28 13.81
C THR A 92 -14.73 8.47 13.27
N GLN A 93 -14.52 7.16 13.18
CA GLN A 93 -15.53 6.16 12.87
C GLN A 93 -15.75 5.32 14.12
N LEU A 94 -16.92 5.48 14.74
CA LEU A 94 -17.25 4.86 16.01
C LEU A 94 -18.40 3.85 15.85
N VAL A 95 -18.13 2.58 16.10
CA VAL A 95 -19.15 1.52 16.13
C VAL A 95 -19.49 1.15 17.56
N PHE A 96 -20.78 1.12 17.91
CA PHE A 96 -21.28 0.52 19.13
C PHE A 96 -21.76 -0.90 18.86
N LEU A 97 -21.24 -1.87 19.61
CA LEU A 97 -21.72 -3.25 19.59
C LEU A 97 -22.40 -3.55 20.91
N ILE A 98 -23.66 -3.98 20.86
CA ILE A 98 -24.45 -4.31 22.05
C ILE A 98 -24.70 -5.81 22.04
N ASP A 99 -24.04 -6.52 22.96
CA ASP A 99 -24.27 -7.94 23.20
C ASP A 99 -25.60 -8.13 23.93
N SER A 100 -26.67 -8.33 23.15
CA SER A 100 -28.04 -8.47 23.66
C SER A 100 -28.39 -9.91 24.06
N SER A 101 -27.58 -10.52 24.92
CA SER A 101 -27.86 -11.82 25.54
C SER A 101 -29.05 -11.73 26.51
N GLU A 102 -29.55 -12.86 27.02
CA GLU A 102 -30.68 -12.90 27.97
C GLU A 102 -30.42 -12.06 29.24
N ASP A 103 -29.15 -11.88 29.59
CA ASP A 103 -28.70 -11.12 30.73
C ASP A 103 -28.76 -9.59 30.52
N ILE A 104 -28.97 -9.10 29.30
CA ILE A 104 -29.14 -7.67 28.99
C ILE A 104 -30.38 -7.07 29.67
N PHE A 105 -31.37 -7.89 30.01
CA PHE A 105 -32.59 -7.47 30.73
C PHE A 105 -32.41 -7.41 32.25
N LYS A 106 -31.31 -7.94 32.78
CA LYS A 106 -31.02 -7.86 34.21
C LYS A 106 -30.65 -6.42 34.58
N PRO A 107 -30.91 -5.98 35.83
CA PRO A 107 -30.39 -4.71 36.31
C PRO A 107 -28.87 -4.64 36.21
N GLY A 108 -28.35 -3.51 35.76
CA GLY A 108 -26.94 -3.18 35.78
C GLY A 108 -26.52 -2.52 37.09
N LYS A 109 -25.47 -1.70 37.04
CA LYS A 109 -24.91 -1.02 38.23
C LYS A 109 -25.64 0.27 38.59
N THR A 110 -26.35 0.88 37.65
CA THR A 110 -27.20 2.05 37.86
C THR A 110 -28.58 1.69 38.42
N GLY A 111 -28.97 0.41 38.31
CA GLY A 111 -30.29 -0.10 38.70
C GLY A 111 -31.25 -0.28 37.52
N ASP A 112 -30.99 0.38 36.38
CA ASP A 112 -31.73 0.18 35.13
C ASP A 112 -31.33 -1.14 34.45
N PRO A 113 -32.17 -1.69 33.56
CA PRO A 113 -31.78 -2.78 32.67
C PRO A 113 -30.53 -2.41 31.86
N ARG A 114 -29.60 -3.35 31.65
CA ARG A 114 -28.30 -3.07 31.01
C ARG A 114 -28.42 -2.45 29.61
N TYR A 115 -29.40 -2.85 28.79
CA TYR A 115 -29.61 -2.22 27.47
C TYR A 115 -29.97 -0.73 27.59
N GLN A 116 -30.72 -0.37 28.63
CA GLN A 116 -31.09 1.02 28.92
C GLN A 116 -29.88 1.80 29.46
N GLU A 117 -28.99 1.17 30.23
CA GLU A 117 -27.71 1.79 30.62
C GLU A 117 -26.86 2.16 29.40
N VAL A 118 -26.79 1.28 28.39
CA VAL A 118 -26.08 1.55 27.13
C VAL A 118 -26.72 2.73 26.39
N SER A 119 -28.06 2.77 26.30
CA SER A 119 -28.80 3.88 25.71
C SER A 119 -28.52 5.22 26.43
N ASN A 120 -28.46 5.20 27.76
CA ASN A 120 -28.12 6.37 28.57
C ASN A 120 -26.68 6.84 28.34
N VAL A 121 -25.73 5.91 28.18
CA VAL A 121 -24.32 6.21 27.87
C VAL A 121 -24.19 6.89 26.51
N VAL A 122 -24.85 6.37 25.47
CA VAL A 122 -24.80 6.98 24.12
C VAL A 122 -25.55 8.32 24.11
N THR A 123 -26.66 8.44 24.84
CA THR A 123 -27.36 9.72 25.02
C THR A 123 -26.44 10.78 25.61
N ARG A 124 -25.76 10.45 26.72
CA ARG A 124 -24.78 11.33 27.34
C ARG A 124 -23.67 11.71 26.36
N LEU A 125 -23.15 10.74 25.60
CA LEU A 125 -22.10 11.00 24.63
C LEU A 125 -22.51 12.08 23.61
N VAL A 126 -23.69 11.92 23.02
CA VAL A 126 -24.21 12.84 22.00
C VAL A 126 -24.48 14.22 22.60
N GLU A 127 -25.02 14.29 23.81
CA GLU A 127 -25.27 15.55 24.52
C GLU A 127 -23.99 16.31 24.88
N ARG A 128 -22.87 15.60 25.09
CA ARG A 128 -21.57 16.22 25.34
C ARG A 128 -20.96 16.87 24.10
N GLY A 129 -21.42 16.53 22.90
CA GLY A 129 -20.94 17.13 21.65
C GLY A 129 -19.44 16.94 21.40
N LEU A 130 -18.89 15.80 21.82
CA LEU A 130 -17.45 15.49 21.64
C LEU A 130 -17.08 15.19 20.19
N PHE A 131 -18.06 14.73 19.40
CA PHE A 131 -17.89 14.34 18.01
C PHE A 131 -18.55 15.37 17.08
N SER A 132 -17.87 15.74 16.01
CA SER A 132 -18.30 16.68 14.99
C SER A 132 -19.11 16.00 13.89
N PRO A 133 -20.34 16.47 13.59
CA PRO A 133 -21.17 15.90 12.53
C PRO A 133 -20.62 16.19 11.12
N SER A 134 -19.56 16.99 10.97
CA SER A 134 -18.94 17.21 9.65
C SER A 134 -18.09 16.03 9.20
N VAL A 135 -17.40 15.37 10.13
CA VAL A 135 -16.35 14.37 9.87
C VAL A 135 -16.54 13.05 10.63
N ASP A 136 -17.24 13.06 11.76
CA ASP A 136 -17.39 11.88 12.61
C ASP A 136 -18.63 11.05 12.26
N TRP A 137 -18.42 9.75 12.15
CA TRP A 137 -19.43 8.76 11.81
C TRP A 137 -19.70 7.83 12.98
N MET A 138 -20.98 7.47 13.16
CA MET A 138 -21.41 6.51 14.17
C MET A 138 -22.30 5.43 13.55
N ALA A 139 -22.20 4.21 14.07
CA ALA A 139 -23.09 3.11 13.77
C ALA A 139 -23.33 2.25 15.02
N THR A 140 -24.44 1.53 15.07
CA THR A 140 -24.79 0.66 16.20
C THR A 140 -25.38 -0.65 15.71
N TYR A 141 -24.83 -1.75 16.20
CA TYR A 141 -25.24 -3.11 15.84
C TYR A 141 -25.52 -3.95 17.08
N ALA A 142 -26.50 -4.85 16.95
CA ALA A 142 -26.85 -5.82 17.98
C ALA A 142 -27.31 -7.14 17.35
N PRO A 143 -27.26 -8.25 18.09
CA PRO A 143 -27.89 -9.51 17.69
C PRO A 143 -29.40 -9.38 17.43
N ALA A 144 -29.92 -10.24 16.57
CA ALA A 144 -31.33 -10.44 16.28
C ALA A 144 -31.66 -11.95 16.18
N ALA A 145 -32.95 -12.28 16.10
CA ALA A 145 -33.42 -13.65 15.94
C ALA A 145 -32.73 -14.40 14.78
N GLY A 146 -32.65 -15.73 14.94
CA GLY A 146 -32.06 -16.61 13.93
C GLY A 146 -30.55 -16.50 13.79
N GLU A 147 -29.84 -16.12 14.87
CA GLU A 147 -28.39 -15.89 14.89
C GLU A 147 -27.89 -14.84 13.87
N THR A 148 -28.72 -13.84 13.60
CA THR A 148 -28.39 -12.72 12.70
C THR A 148 -27.94 -11.50 13.50
N ILE A 149 -27.28 -10.55 12.82
CA ILE A 149 -26.95 -9.24 13.39
C ILE A 149 -27.86 -8.22 12.70
N GLN A 150 -28.51 -7.38 13.50
CA GLN A 150 -29.31 -6.26 13.03
C GLN A 150 -28.56 -4.94 13.20
N SER A 151 -28.88 -4.01 12.32
CA SER A 151 -28.49 -2.61 12.44
C SER A 151 -29.55 -1.87 13.24
N ILE A 152 -29.14 -1.33 14.40
CA ILE A 152 -29.97 -0.38 15.16
C ILE A 152 -29.86 0.98 14.47
N SER A 153 -28.65 1.35 14.07
CA SER A 153 -28.38 2.54 13.26
C SER A 153 -27.22 2.25 12.31
N ASP A 154 -27.48 2.35 11.01
CA ASP A 154 -26.42 2.31 9.99
C ASP A 154 -25.50 3.52 10.13
N TRP A 155 -24.34 3.48 9.45
CA TRP A 155 -23.40 4.58 9.43
C TRP A 155 -24.08 5.91 9.12
N THR A 156 -23.99 6.85 10.06
CA THR A 156 -24.56 8.19 9.93
C THR A 156 -23.68 9.22 10.63
N ARG A 157 -23.72 10.45 10.13
CA ARG A 157 -23.17 11.65 10.78
C ARG A 157 -24.19 12.37 11.66
N ASP A 158 -25.47 11.98 11.58
CA ASP A 158 -26.50 12.44 12.50
C ASP A 158 -26.40 11.62 13.80
N HIS A 159 -25.57 12.09 14.73
CA HIS A 159 -25.41 11.44 16.04
C HIS A 159 -26.70 11.49 16.86
N GLY A 160 -27.58 12.47 16.61
CA GLY A 160 -28.91 12.56 17.22
C GLY A 160 -29.83 11.42 16.77
N LYS A 161 -29.74 10.99 15.51
CA LYS A 161 -30.40 9.78 15.01
C LYS A 161 -29.94 8.54 15.75
N VAL A 162 -28.62 8.33 15.91
CA VAL A 162 -28.07 7.16 16.64
C VAL A 162 -28.60 7.11 18.07
N ARG A 163 -28.58 8.25 18.78
CA ARG A 163 -29.20 8.38 20.10
C ARG A 163 -30.68 7.97 20.09
N ASN A 164 -31.47 8.53 19.17
CA ASN A 164 -32.91 8.28 19.11
C ASN A 164 -33.22 6.81 18.79
N ASP A 165 -32.49 6.20 17.86
CA ASP A 165 -32.65 4.79 17.49
C ASP A 165 -32.36 3.88 18.69
N LEU A 166 -31.31 4.19 19.47
CA LEU A 166 -30.99 3.46 20.70
C LEU A 166 -31.95 3.72 21.86
N TYR A 167 -32.58 4.89 21.90
CA TYR A 167 -33.58 5.21 22.91
C TYR A 167 -34.86 4.37 22.75
N ILE A 168 -35.26 4.09 21.51
CA ILE A 168 -36.45 3.29 21.19
C ILE A 168 -36.13 1.79 20.99
N TYR A 169 -34.85 1.43 20.99
CA TYR A 169 -34.43 0.04 20.78
C TYR A 169 -34.81 -0.84 21.98
N GLU A 170 -35.55 -1.89 21.70
CA GLU A 170 -35.84 -2.96 22.65
C GLU A 170 -35.19 -4.26 22.14
N PRO A 171 -34.28 -4.89 22.91
CA PRO A 171 -33.69 -6.16 22.52
C PRO A 171 -34.74 -7.26 22.36
N GLU A 172 -34.55 -8.13 21.37
CA GLU A 172 -35.40 -9.31 21.21
C GLU A 172 -35.16 -10.31 22.34
N ARG A 173 -36.19 -11.07 22.72
CA ARG A 173 -36.09 -12.11 23.75
C ARG A 173 -35.91 -13.48 23.13
N GLY A 174 -35.21 -14.38 23.83
CA GLY A 174 -35.07 -15.78 23.44
C GLY A 174 -34.14 -16.01 22.25
N ILE A 175 -33.15 -15.13 22.05
CA ILE A 175 -32.16 -15.21 20.96
C ILE A 175 -31.13 -16.35 21.20
N GLY A 176 -31.10 -16.95 22.40
CA GLY A 176 -30.17 -18.02 22.76
C GLY A 176 -28.78 -17.50 23.15
N GLU A 177 -27.77 -18.38 23.21
CA GLU A 177 -26.36 -17.98 23.32
C GLU A 177 -26.00 -17.15 22.08
N THR A 178 -25.62 -15.90 22.30
CA THR A 178 -25.26 -15.00 21.20
C THR A 178 -23.83 -15.34 20.79
N PRO A 179 -23.55 -15.57 19.51
CA PRO A 179 -22.17 -15.68 19.08
C PRO A 179 -21.54 -14.28 19.08
N LEU A 180 -20.99 -13.84 20.23
CA LEU A 180 -20.25 -12.58 20.37
C LEU A 180 -19.16 -12.42 19.28
N ASN A 181 -18.64 -13.53 18.78
CA ASN A 181 -17.75 -13.58 17.62
C ASN A 181 -18.37 -13.00 16.32
N LYS A 182 -19.63 -13.34 16.00
CA LYS A 182 -20.34 -12.83 14.82
C LYS A 182 -20.58 -11.33 14.93
N LEU A 183 -20.92 -10.84 16.13
CA LEU A 183 -21.14 -9.41 16.37
C LEU A 183 -19.86 -8.61 16.17
N ILE A 184 -18.72 -9.07 16.70
CA ILE A 184 -17.41 -8.42 16.52
C ILE A 184 -17.02 -8.39 15.05
N TYR A 185 -17.15 -9.50 14.31
CA TYR A 185 -16.83 -9.50 12.88
C TYR A 185 -17.74 -8.61 12.06
N TYR A 186 -19.04 -8.61 12.35
CA TYR A 186 -19.96 -7.72 11.66
C TYR A 186 -19.58 -6.25 11.89
N GLY A 187 -19.22 -5.88 13.13
CA GLY A 187 -18.71 -4.55 13.45
C GLY A 187 -17.44 -4.20 12.68
N LEU A 188 -16.46 -5.11 12.63
CA LEU A 188 -15.23 -4.93 11.87
C LEU A 188 -15.50 -4.76 10.37
N ASP A 189 -16.37 -5.59 9.78
CA ASP A 189 -16.71 -5.55 8.36
C ASP A 189 -17.43 -4.26 7.95
N SER A 190 -18.16 -3.64 8.89
CA SER A 190 -18.84 -2.37 8.64
C SER A 190 -17.87 -1.22 8.29
N PHE A 191 -16.60 -1.27 8.71
CA PHE A 191 -15.60 -0.25 8.37
C PHE A 191 -15.16 -0.27 6.90
N ALA A 192 -15.53 -1.30 6.13
CA ALA A 192 -15.26 -1.38 4.70
C ALA A 192 -16.25 -0.56 3.83
N SER A 193 -17.13 0.24 4.44
CA SER A 193 -18.07 1.09 3.73
C SER A 193 -17.34 2.15 2.89
N PRO A 194 -17.72 2.35 1.60
CA PRO A 194 -17.06 3.32 0.72
C PRO A 194 -17.37 4.79 1.08
N GLU A 195 -18.34 5.04 1.95
CA GLU A 195 -18.69 6.40 2.41
C GLU A 195 -17.76 6.91 3.52
N LEU A 196 -16.99 6.00 4.11
CA LEU A 196 -16.10 6.25 5.24
C LEU A 196 -14.72 6.68 4.74
N ASP A 197 -14.17 7.75 5.32
CA ASP A 197 -12.79 8.17 5.04
C ASP A 197 -11.81 7.12 5.61
N PRO A 198 -11.03 6.40 4.78
CA PRO A 198 -10.15 5.34 5.28
C PRO A 198 -9.08 5.83 6.27
N ARG A 199 -8.78 7.14 6.28
CA ARG A 199 -7.81 7.76 7.18
C ARG A 199 -8.36 8.03 8.58
N ALA A 200 -9.69 8.12 8.72
CA ALA A 200 -10.32 8.49 9.99
C ALA A 200 -10.00 7.45 11.07
N GLN A 201 -9.94 7.90 12.31
CA GLN A 201 -9.67 7.01 13.42
C GLN A 201 -10.79 5.96 13.53
N ARG A 202 -10.45 4.67 13.58
CA ARG A 202 -11.44 3.60 13.77
C ARG A 202 -11.48 3.12 15.21
N ALA A 203 -12.66 3.15 15.80
CA ALA A 203 -12.91 2.67 17.15
C ALA A 203 -14.21 1.89 17.23
N MET A 204 -14.21 0.83 18.02
CA MET A 204 -15.38 0.02 18.30
C MET A 204 -15.57 -0.09 19.80
N VAL A 205 -16.78 0.07 20.31
CA VAL A 205 -17.11 -0.04 21.73
C VAL A 205 -18.06 -1.22 21.90
N LEU A 206 -17.55 -2.31 22.45
CA LEU A 206 -18.28 -3.53 22.73
C LEU A 206 -18.85 -3.51 24.15
N PHE A 207 -20.17 -3.45 24.27
CA PHE A 207 -20.88 -3.65 25.54
C PHE A 207 -21.26 -5.12 25.68
N SER A 208 -20.70 -5.80 26.67
CA SER A 208 -20.97 -7.22 26.93
C SER A 208 -20.78 -7.55 28.39
N ASP A 209 -21.46 -8.59 28.88
CA ASP A 209 -21.20 -9.17 30.21
C ASP A 209 -20.13 -10.29 30.17
N GLY A 210 -19.68 -10.65 28.97
CA GLY A 210 -18.63 -11.61 28.69
C GLY A 210 -18.96 -13.04 29.08
N VAL A 211 -20.24 -13.39 29.20
CA VAL A 211 -20.68 -14.74 29.61
C VAL A 211 -20.45 -15.79 28.51
N ASP A 212 -20.20 -15.38 27.27
CA ASP A 212 -19.89 -16.30 26.17
C ASP A 212 -18.51 -16.95 26.29
N ASN A 213 -18.46 -18.26 26.07
CA ASN A 213 -17.22 -19.05 26.07
C ASN A 213 -16.46 -18.83 24.75
N LEU A 214 -15.81 -17.68 24.62
CA LEU A 214 -14.85 -17.45 23.55
C LEU A 214 -13.57 -18.28 23.78
N SER A 215 -13.15 -19.05 22.78
CA SER A 215 -11.85 -19.71 22.80
C SER A 215 -10.71 -18.69 22.66
N SER A 216 -9.51 -19.04 23.15
CA SER A 216 -8.31 -18.21 22.99
C SER A 216 -8.02 -17.92 21.52
N ASP A 217 -8.10 -18.94 20.67
CA ASP A 217 -7.74 -18.90 19.25
C ASP A 217 -8.65 -17.92 18.49
N TRP A 218 -9.93 -17.89 18.86
CA TRP A 218 -10.89 -16.98 18.28
C TRP A 218 -10.55 -15.52 18.59
N ILE A 219 -10.32 -15.20 19.86
CA ILE A 219 -10.00 -13.85 20.29
C ILE A 219 -8.73 -13.36 19.57
N ASP A 220 -7.71 -14.21 19.45
CA ASP A 220 -6.46 -13.85 18.76
C ASP A 220 -6.73 -13.56 17.26
N THR A 221 -7.60 -14.34 16.62
CA THR A 221 -8.01 -14.10 15.22
C THR A 221 -8.77 -12.78 15.07
N ALA A 222 -9.68 -12.45 15.99
CA ALA A 222 -10.46 -11.22 15.97
C ALA A 222 -9.60 -9.98 16.24
N THR A 223 -8.68 -10.05 17.20
CA THR A 223 -7.79 -8.94 17.55
C THR A 223 -6.75 -8.69 16.46
N ASN A 224 -6.22 -9.75 15.82
CA ASN A 224 -5.34 -9.61 14.65
C ASN A 224 -6.06 -8.90 13.50
N ARG A 225 -7.28 -9.33 13.16
CA ARG A 225 -8.08 -8.67 12.13
C ARG A 225 -8.37 -7.20 12.47
N ALA A 226 -8.69 -6.90 13.72
CA ALA A 226 -8.91 -5.52 14.16
C ALA A 226 -7.63 -4.68 14.00
N ASN A 227 -6.46 -5.22 14.36
CA ASN A 227 -5.17 -4.56 14.17
C ASN A 227 -4.85 -4.33 12.68
N ASP A 228 -5.08 -5.32 11.81
CA ASP A 228 -4.90 -5.20 10.36
C ASP A 228 -5.81 -4.12 9.75
N MET A 229 -7.01 -3.94 10.31
CA MET A 229 -7.97 -2.91 9.89
C MET A 229 -7.78 -1.56 10.61
N ASN A 230 -6.76 -1.44 11.47
CA ASN A 230 -6.46 -0.30 12.32
C ASN A 230 -7.62 0.10 13.27
N VAL A 231 -8.45 -0.87 13.67
CA VAL A 231 -9.60 -0.69 14.58
C VAL A 231 -9.17 -0.97 16.02
N ALA A 232 -9.39 -0.01 16.91
CA ALA A 232 -9.26 -0.27 18.35
C ALA A 232 -10.59 -0.72 18.94
N ILE A 233 -10.60 -1.89 19.59
CA ILE A 233 -11.79 -2.42 20.24
C ILE A 233 -11.73 -2.05 21.71
N HIS A 234 -12.58 -1.13 22.14
CA HIS A 234 -12.84 -0.84 23.53
C HIS A 234 -13.91 -1.79 24.04
N THR A 235 -13.74 -2.33 25.24
CA THR A 235 -14.70 -3.27 25.82
C THR A 235 -15.27 -2.72 27.11
N VAL A 236 -16.57 -2.83 27.27
CA VAL A 236 -17.33 -2.31 28.40
C VAL A 236 -18.02 -3.48 29.07
N LEU A 237 -17.59 -3.80 30.29
CA LEU A 237 -18.21 -4.85 31.09
C LEU A 237 -19.54 -4.36 31.67
N LEU A 238 -20.62 -5.04 31.30
CA LEU A 238 -21.95 -4.81 31.85
C LEU A 238 -22.18 -5.66 33.12
N GLY A 239 -22.64 -5.03 34.19
CA GLY A 239 -22.85 -5.71 35.47
C GLY A 239 -21.55 -6.12 36.17
N ASP A 240 -21.53 -7.31 36.79
CA ASP A 240 -20.39 -7.81 37.56
C ASP A 240 -19.43 -8.70 36.76
N GLY A 241 -19.95 -9.45 35.79
CA GLY A 241 -19.22 -10.46 35.01
C GLY A 241 -18.60 -11.57 35.88
N THR A 242 -17.99 -12.56 35.23
CA THR A 242 -17.08 -13.49 35.90
C THR A 242 -15.63 -13.02 35.81
N ALA A 243 -14.72 -13.62 36.60
CA ALA A 243 -13.28 -13.36 36.46
C ALA A 243 -12.77 -13.70 35.05
N ALA A 244 -13.28 -14.78 34.44
CA ALA A 244 -12.94 -15.19 33.09
C ALA A 244 -13.47 -14.20 32.04
N SER A 245 -14.73 -13.79 32.16
CA SER A 245 -15.38 -12.79 31.31
C SER A 245 -14.62 -11.46 31.28
N ARG A 246 -14.25 -10.97 32.47
CA ARG A 246 -13.42 -9.76 32.63
C ARG A 246 -12.07 -9.92 31.92
N SER A 247 -11.39 -11.04 32.14
CA SER A 247 -10.08 -11.31 31.53
C SER A 247 -10.16 -11.38 30.00
N ASN A 248 -11.24 -11.95 29.44
CA ASN A 248 -11.42 -12.05 28.00
C ASN A 248 -11.66 -10.69 27.34
N LEU A 249 -12.55 -9.88 27.92
CA LEU A 249 -12.84 -8.52 27.45
C LEU A 249 -11.59 -7.62 27.56
N GLU A 250 -10.90 -7.68 28.70
CA GLU A 250 -9.65 -6.95 28.91
C GLU A 250 -8.58 -7.35 27.89
N ARG A 251 -8.47 -8.64 27.57
CA ARG A 251 -7.54 -9.11 26.53
C ARG A 251 -7.88 -8.54 25.15
N ILE A 252 -9.15 -8.56 24.74
CA ILE A 252 -9.59 -7.99 23.45
C ILE A 252 -9.21 -6.49 23.39
N ALA A 253 -9.49 -5.76 24.46
CA ALA A 253 -9.19 -4.33 24.51
C ALA A 253 -7.69 -4.05 24.43
N VAL A 254 -6.91 -4.66 25.32
CA VAL A 254 -5.47 -4.40 25.39
C VAL A 254 -4.75 -4.83 24.11
N THR A 255 -5.09 -5.98 23.53
CA THR A 255 -4.45 -6.49 22.30
C THR A 255 -4.76 -5.65 21.06
N THR A 256 -5.86 -4.90 21.04
CA THR A 256 -6.22 -4.00 19.91
C THR A 256 -5.89 -2.53 20.17
N GLY A 257 -5.23 -2.23 21.30
CA GLY A 257 -4.94 -0.86 21.72
C GLY A 257 -6.19 -0.08 22.20
N GLY A 258 -7.29 -0.77 22.48
CA GLY A 258 -8.46 -0.23 23.13
C GLY A 258 -8.36 -0.22 24.66
N GLN A 259 -9.44 0.19 25.32
CA GLN A 259 -9.52 0.27 26.78
C GLN A 259 -10.64 -0.62 27.31
N PHE A 260 -10.37 -1.29 28.44
CA PHE A 260 -11.37 -2.01 29.20
C PHE A 260 -11.94 -1.11 30.30
N VAL A 261 -13.27 -0.99 30.34
CA VAL A 261 -13.99 -0.20 31.34
C VAL A 261 -15.12 -1.05 31.92
N GLN A 262 -15.30 -1.02 33.24
CA GLN A 262 -16.51 -1.57 33.85
C GLN A 262 -17.56 -0.47 33.97
N LEU A 263 -18.78 -0.74 33.50
CA LEU A 263 -19.87 0.23 33.58
C LEU A 263 -20.43 0.28 35.00
N THR A 264 -19.92 1.20 35.81
CA THR A 264 -20.41 1.44 37.18
C THR A 264 -21.43 2.58 37.25
N SER A 265 -21.38 3.50 36.28
CA SER A 265 -22.20 4.69 36.16
C SER A 265 -22.18 5.18 34.72
N VAL A 266 -23.15 6.03 34.33
CA VAL A 266 -23.28 6.53 32.95
C VAL A 266 -22.08 7.39 32.52
N ASP A 267 -21.42 8.06 33.45
CA ASP A 267 -20.22 8.89 33.23
C ASP A 267 -18.90 8.10 33.21
N ALA A 268 -18.92 6.80 33.50
CA ALA A 268 -17.71 5.96 33.56
C ALA A 268 -16.92 5.91 32.24
N LEU A 269 -17.58 6.17 31.10
CA LEU A 269 -16.95 6.17 29.76
C LEU A 269 -16.55 7.57 29.28
N ASP A 270 -16.70 8.61 30.11
CA ASP A 270 -16.41 9.98 29.66
C ASP A 270 -14.96 10.17 29.18
N SER A 271 -14.00 9.59 29.91
CA SER A 271 -12.57 9.63 29.55
C SER A 271 -12.26 8.78 28.31
N LEU A 272 -12.93 7.62 28.19
CA LEU A 272 -12.83 6.75 27.02
C LEU A 272 -13.20 7.53 25.75
N PHE A 273 -14.37 8.15 25.76
CA PHE A 273 -14.88 8.88 24.60
C PHE A 273 -14.09 10.15 24.29
N GLN A 274 -13.55 10.84 25.31
CA GLN A 274 -12.61 11.94 25.08
C GLN A 274 -11.34 11.45 24.37
N GLY A 275 -10.80 10.30 24.79
CA GLY A 275 -9.63 9.70 24.13
C GLY A 275 -9.92 9.27 22.69
N ILE A 276 -11.11 8.71 22.43
CA ILE A 276 -11.57 8.37 21.08
C ILE A 276 -11.72 9.65 20.23
N ALA A 277 -12.45 10.66 20.69
CA ALA A 277 -12.66 11.90 19.94
C ALA A 277 -11.34 12.64 19.65
N GLY A 278 -10.38 12.61 20.58
CA GLY A 278 -9.06 13.23 20.40
C GLY A 278 -8.25 12.68 19.22
N GLY A 279 -8.54 11.45 18.75
CA GLY A 279 -7.86 10.89 17.58
C GLY A 279 -8.44 11.32 16.23
N GLY A 280 -9.55 12.07 16.20
CA GLY A 280 -10.05 12.67 14.96
C GLY A 280 -9.10 13.73 14.39
N ALA A 281 -8.39 14.44 15.27
CA ALA A 281 -7.32 15.36 14.90
C ALA A 281 -6.02 14.59 14.64
N GLN A 282 -5.48 14.70 13.43
CA GLN A 282 -4.27 14.02 12.99
C GLN A 282 -3.20 15.02 12.56
N ARG A 283 -1.94 14.63 12.69
CA ARG A 283 -0.80 15.36 12.12
C ARG A 283 -0.54 14.81 10.74
N LEU A 284 -0.63 15.69 9.75
CA LEU A 284 -0.18 15.44 8.39
C LEU A 284 1.30 15.82 8.32
N ILE A 285 2.17 14.90 7.90
CA ILE A 285 3.60 15.14 7.70
C ILE A 285 3.93 14.86 6.24
N GLY A 286 4.33 15.90 5.51
CA GLY A 286 4.85 15.77 4.14
C GLY A 286 6.37 15.70 4.15
N TYR A 287 6.96 14.83 3.33
CA TYR A 287 8.39 14.81 3.05
C TYR A 287 8.65 14.36 1.61
N ARG A 288 9.85 14.58 1.08
CA ARG A 288 10.25 14.12 -0.25
C ARG A 288 11.21 12.94 -0.13
N SER A 289 10.83 11.79 -0.68
CA SER A 289 11.68 10.59 -0.67
C SER A 289 12.87 10.75 -1.62
N THR A 290 13.97 10.06 -1.29
CA THR A 290 15.20 9.98 -2.10
C THR A 290 15.51 8.54 -2.54
N VAL A 291 14.59 7.59 -2.31
CA VAL A 291 14.80 6.16 -2.51
C VAL A 291 13.71 5.63 -3.42
N ALA A 292 14.04 5.18 -4.64
CA ALA A 292 13.03 4.76 -5.62
C ALA A 292 12.07 3.63 -5.16
N ASP A 293 12.52 2.74 -4.29
CA ASP A 293 11.76 1.57 -3.79
C ASP A 293 11.86 1.51 -2.26
N PRO A 294 11.12 2.36 -1.53
CA PRO A 294 11.14 2.40 -0.07
C PRO A 294 10.32 1.23 0.50
N GLU A 295 10.69 0.73 1.68
CA GLU A 295 10.01 -0.41 2.31
C GLU A 295 9.11 0.03 3.47
N THR A 296 9.61 0.94 4.31
CA THR A 296 8.94 1.35 5.56
C THR A 296 9.01 2.85 5.80
N VAL A 297 7.98 3.36 6.48
CA VAL A 297 7.97 4.69 7.09
C VAL A 297 7.62 4.57 8.56
N ALA A 298 8.34 5.30 9.41
CA ALA A 298 8.08 5.38 10.84
C ALA A 298 7.93 6.84 11.27
N VAL A 299 7.10 7.08 12.26
CA VAL A 299 6.99 8.36 12.95
C VAL A 299 7.35 8.13 14.41
N VAL A 300 8.28 8.92 14.92
CA VAL A 300 8.72 8.90 16.32
C VAL A 300 8.26 10.17 17.01
N ALA A 301 7.49 10.01 18.08
CA ALA A 301 7.07 11.07 18.99
C ALA A 301 7.97 11.09 20.23
N GLU A 302 8.56 12.24 20.52
CA GLU A 302 9.33 12.45 21.74
C GLU A 302 8.41 12.91 22.89
N LEU A 303 8.25 12.06 23.89
CA LEU A 303 7.42 12.32 25.07
C LEU A 303 8.27 12.27 26.35
N ASP A 304 7.77 12.91 27.41
CA ASP A 304 8.46 13.05 28.69
C ASP A 304 8.70 11.67 29.37
N GLY A 305 7.91 10.66 28.99
CA GLY A 305 8.02 9.25 29.42
C GLY A 305 8.76 8.33 28.42
N GLY A 306 9.54 8.90 27.51
CA GLY A 306 10.28 8.20 26.46
C GLY A 306 9.60 8.22 25.10
N ALA A 307 10.37 7.93 24.05
CA ALA A 307 9.89 7.95 22.67
C ALA A 307 8.76 6.93 22.43
N ARG A 308 7.85 7.28 21.52
CA ARG A 308 6.84 6.37 20.98
C ARG A 308 6.96 6.36 19.47
N GLU A 309 6.88 5.17 18.90
CA GLU A 309 7.06 4.96 17.47
C GLU A 309 5.82 4.32 16.89
N ALA A 310 5.49 4.69 15.66
CA ALA A 310 4.51 4.03 14.83
C ALA A 310 5.14 3.81 13.45
N ASP A 311 5.10 2.58 12.98
CA ASP A 311 5.60 2.18 11.68
C ASP A 311 4.47 1.72 10.74
N ALA A 312 4.69 1.89 9.45
CA ALA A 312 3.80 1.42 8.40
C ALA A 312 4.61 1.02 7.16
N PRO A 313 4.17 0.01 6.40
CA PRO A 313 4.73 -0.24 5.08
C PRO A 313 4.43 0.95 4.16
N ILE A 314 5.38 1.28 3.29
CA ILE A 314 5.19 2.28 2.23
C ILE A 314 5.22 1.55 0.88
N GLN A 315 4.24 1.82 0.03
CA GLN A 315 4.19 1.26 -1.31
C GLN A 315 4.35 2.38 -2.33
N ALA A 316 5.53 2.47 -2.92
CA ALA A 316 5.79 3.40 -4.01
C ALA A 316 5.20 2.87 -5.33
N PRO A 317 4.75 3.77 -6.23
CA PRO A 317 4.35 3.38 -7.58
C PRO A 317 5.57 2.89 -8.37
N THR A 318 5.35 2.04 -9.38
CA THR A 318 6.42 1.64 -10.30
C THR A 318 6.90 2.85 -11.10
N LEU A 319 8.15 3.26 -10.86
CA LEU A 319 8.77 4.41 -11.51
C LEU A 319 9.40 4.04 -12.85
N GLN A 320 9.35 4.98 -13.78
CA GLN A 320 10.10 4.89 -15.03
C GLN A 320 11.29 5.85 -14.98
N PRO A 321 12.48 5.49 -15.49
CA PRO A 321 13.58 6.44 -15.57
C PRO A 321 13.23 7.65 -16.44
N ALA A 322 13.92 8.77 -16.19
CA ALA A 322 13.86 9.93 -17.07
C ALA A 322 14.14 9.53 -18.53
N ARG A 323 13.53 10.20 -19.49
CA ARG A 323 13.73 9.93 -20.91
C ARG A 323 14.46 11.10 -21.57
N PRO A 324 15.81 11.12 -21.56
CA PRO A 324 16.56 12.10 -22.32
C PRO A 324 16.40 11.84 -23.83
N GLN A 325 16.17 12.90 -24.59
CA GLN A 325 16.07 12.92 -26.04
C GLN A 325 17.06 13.93 -26.60
N ILE A 326 17.96 13.49 -27.46
CA ILE A 326 18.94 14.37 -28.08
C ILE A 326 18.25 15.12 -29.22
N VAL A 327 18.08 16.42 -29.05
CA VAL A 327 17.44 17.33 -30.02
C VAL A 327 18.47 17.82 -31.03
N GLN A 328 19.69 18.11 -30.57
CA GLN A 328 20.80 18.51 -31.42
C GLN A 328 22.11 17.89 -30.93
N PRO A 329 23.02 17.49 -31.85
CA PRO A 329 22.88 17.50 -33.31
C PRO A 329 21.95 16.39 -33.82
N ALA A 330 21.21 16.58 -34.91
CA ALA A 330 20.31 15.54 -35.46
C ALA A 330 21.06 14.28 -35.94
N THR A 331 20.36 13.16 -36.08
CA THR A 331 20.98 11.89 -36.47
C THR A 331 21.52 11.97 -37.90
N GLY A 332 22.76 11.53 -38.09
CA GLY A 332 23.45 11.62 -39.38
C GLY A 332 24.06 13.00 -39.68
N THR A 333 24.01 13.93 -38.73
CA THR A 333 24.71 15.23 -38.88
C THR A 333 26.19 14.98 -39.17
N THR A 334 26.69 15.64 -40.22
CA THR A 334 28.12 15.65 -40.55
C THR A 334 28.77 16.91 -40.00
N ILE A 335 29.75 16.74 -39.13
CA ILE A 335 30.58 17.83 -38.60
C ILE A 335 31.89 17.85 -39.39
N GLU A 336 32.05 18.86 -40.21
CA GLU A 336 33.29 19.10 -40.93
C GLU A 336 34.31 19.81 -40.04
N ARG A 337 35.45 19.16 -39.77
CA ARG A 337 36.55 19.73 -39.01
C ARG A 337 37.66 20.20 -39.95
N ARG A 338 37.93 21.50 -39.97
CA ARG A 338 38.85 22.16 -40.92
C ARG A 338 40.19 22.50 -40.28
N GLY A 339 41.27 22.18 -40.99
CA GLY A 339 42.64 22.57 -40.65
C GLY A 339 43.13 23.75 -41.48
N THR A 340 44.07 24.53 -40.93
CA THR A 340 44.67 25.70 -41.62
C THR A 340 45.77 25.32 -42.62
N ALA A 341 46.35 24.12 -42.48
CA ALA A 341 47.41 23.56 -43.32
C ALA A 341 47.23 22.03 -43.52
N PHE A 342 47.91 21.44 -44.50
CA PHE A 342 47.79 20.01 -44.82
C PHE A 342 48.20 19.08 -43.65
N ASP A 343 49.11 19.55 -42.80
CA ASP A 343 49.69 18.84 -41.65
C ASP A 343 49.07 19.25 -40.30
N THR A 344 48.00 20.05 -40.30
CA THR A 344 47.32 20.52 -39.06
C THR A 344 47.01 19.33 -38.13
N PRO A 345 47.52 19.27 -36.89
CA PRO A 345 47.22 18.15 -35.99
C PRO A 345 45.73 17.97 -35.72
N LEU A 346 45.28 16.72 -35.49
CA LEU A 346 43.86 16.39 -35.26
C LEU A 346 43.20 17.26 -34.17
N ARG A 347 43.93 17.49 -33.08
CA ARG A 347 43.48 18.30 -31.94
C ARG A 347 43.24 19.77 -32.30
N ASN A 348 43.85 20.24 -33.39
CA ASN A 348 43.79 21.63 -33.84
C ASN A 348 42.78 21.84 -34.98
N LEU A 349 42.07 20.80 -35.42
CA LEU A 349 41.00 20.95 -36.40
C LEU A 349 39.77 21.60 -35.75
N SER A 350 39.20 22.61 -36.40
CA SER A 350 38.03 23.36 -35.91
C SER A 350 36.73 22.89 -36.59
N PRO A 351 35.62 22.68 -35.87
CA PRO A 351 35.46 22.94 -34.44
C PRO A 351 36.05 21.84 -33.55
N THR A 352 36.42 22.20 -32.32
CA THR A 352 36.89 21.29 -31.27
C THR A 352 35.78 20.96 -30.25
N ILE A 353 34.68 21.70 -30.28
CA ILE A 353 33.48 21.52 -29.44
C ILE A 353 32.22 21.59 -30.32
N ILE A 354 31.16 20.91 -29.91
CA ILE A 354 29.84 20.99 -30.56
C ILE A 354 28.75 21.26 -29.52
N PRO A 355 27.72 22.07 -29.84
CA PRO A 355 26.57 22.22 -28.97
C PRO A 355 25.75 20.93 -28.99
N VAL A 356 25.38 20.45 -27.81
CA VAL A 356 24.44 19.34 -27.63
C VAL A 356 23.24 19.85 -26.86
N GLN A 357 22.04 19.64 -27.40
CA GLN A 357 20.78 19.98 -26.75
C GLN A 357 19.98 18.72 -26.47
N VAL A 358 19.47 18.60 -25.24
CA VAL A 358 18.73 17.45 -24.74
C VAL A 358 17.46 17.93 -24.08
N GLN A 359 16.34 17.32 -24.45
CA GLN A 359 15.10 17.42 -23.72
C GLN A 359 14.97 16.22 -22.79
N ILE A 360 14.57 16.43 -21.54
CA ILE A 360 14.40 15.36 -20.54
C ILE A 360 12.95 15.37 -20.10
N ASP A 361 12.23 14.30 -20.41
CA ASP A 361 10.83 14.12 -20.02
C ASP A 361 10.68 12.93 -19.05
N PHE A 362 9.66 12.95 -18.20
CA PHE A 362 9.32 11.84 -17.31
C PHE A 362 8.08 11.10 -17.85
N PRO A 363 8.24 9.89 -18.41
CA PRO A 363 7.15 9.18 -19.08
C PRO A 363 6.03 8.72 -18.12
N ASP A 364 6.32 8.64 -16.83
CA ASP A 364 5.34 8.36 -15.77
C ASP A 364 4.60 9.62 -15.28
N GLY A 365 4.89 10.80 -15.84
CA GLY A 365 4.28 12.07 -15.44
C GLY A 365 4.74 12.58 -14.07
N ARG A 366 5.67 11.88 -13.40
CA ARG A 366 6.15 12.21 -12.05
C ARG A 366 7.44 13.02 -12.15
N GLN A 367 7.31 14.33 -11.93
CA GLN A 367 8.43 15.26 -11.97
C GLN A 367 9.44 14.98 -10.84
N ARG A 368 10.71 14.94 -11.23
CA ARG A 368 11.85 14.64 -10.36
C ARG A 368 13.01 15.58 -10.68
N ASP A 369 13.86 15.82 -9.70
CA ASP A 369 15.04 16.63 -9.92
C ASP A 369 16.09 15.81 -10.66
N ILE A 370 16.64 16.34 -11.76
CA ILE A 370 17.85 15.78 -12.35
C ILE A 370 19.05 16.21 -11.49
N LYS A 371 19.88 15.26 -11.06
CA LYS A 371 21.09 15.54 -10.29
C LYS A 371 22.35 15.54 -11.16
N ARG A 372 22.34 14.75 -12.24
CA ARG A 372 23.50 14.61 -13.11
C ARG A 372 23.10 14.19 -14.52
N VAL A 373 23.80 14.70 -15.53
CA VAL A 373 23.72 14.21 -16.91
C VAL A 373 25.13 13.89 -17.42
N GLU A 374 25.29 12.71 -18.00
CA GLU A 374 26.53 12.26 -18.64
C GLU A 374 26.37 12.32 -20.17
N TYR A 375 27.29 13.02 -20.83
CA TYR A 375 27.37 13.16 -22.28
C TYR A 375 28.62 12.44 -22.76
N SER A 376 28.47 11.50 -23.70
CA SER A 376 29.63 10.75 -24.21
C SER A 376 29.63 10.62 -25.72
N ILE A 377 30.83 10.75 -26.31
CA ILE A 377 31.08 10.58 -27.74
C ILE A 377 32.50 10.02 -27.95
N GLY A 378 32.60 8.86 -28.62
CA GLY A 378 33.87 8.15 -28.73
C GLY A 378 34.42 7.76 -27.35
N ALA A 379 35.63 8.21 -27.03
CA ALA A 379 36.26 8.02 -25.72
C ALA A 379 36.09 9.24 -24.77
N SER A 380 35.43 10.30 -25.23
CA SER A 380 35.18 11.51 -24.44
C SER A 380 33.88 11.36 -23.67
N THR A 381 33.92 11.59 -22.35
CA THR A 381 32.75 11.70 -21.49
C THR A 381 32.84 12.98 -20.69
N GLN A 382 31.78 13.78 -20.71
CA GLN A 382 31.60 14.96 -19.90
C GLN A 382 30.41 14.76 -18.96
N VAL A 383 30.57 15.21 -17.72
CA VAL A 383 29.58 15.06 -16.65
C VAL A 383 29.12 16.44 -16.23
N GLN A 384 27.81 16.66 -16.24
CA GLN A 384 27.14 17.87 -15.83
C GLN A 384 26.39 17.60 -14.52
N GLU A 385 26.79 18.22 -13.41
CA GLU A 385 26.16 18.06 -12.07
C GLU A 385 25.37 19.29 -11.62
N SER A 386 25.28 20.32 -12.46
CA SER A 386 24.53 21.54 -12.20
C SER A 386 23.73 21.98 -13.43
N GLU A 387 22.63 22.69 -13.21
CA GLU A 387 21.84 23.25 -14.29
C GLU A 387 22.62 24.27 -15.15
N PRO A 388 22.24 24.44 -16.44
CA PRO A 388 21.19 23.71 -17.16
C PRO A 388 21.61 22.31 -17.60
N PHE A 389 20.76 21.31 -17.35
CA PHE A 389 21.04 19.92 -17.75
C PHE A 389 20.73 19.61 -19.21
N GLY A 390 19.93 20.44 -19.89
CA GLY A 390 19.50 20.22 -21.27
C GLY A 390 20.42 20.78 -22.35
N SER A 391 21.58 21.35 -22.00
CA SER A 391 22.50 21.94 -22.98
C SER A 391 23.95 21.87 -22.52
N ILE A 392 24.88 21.48 -23.41
CA ILE A 392 26.33 21.47 -23.13
C ILE A 392 27.17 21.74 -24.39
N GLU A 393 28.39 22.23 -24.21
CA GLU A 393 29.42 22.29 -25.26
C GLU A 393 30.34 21.06 -25.17
N LEU A 394 30.06 20.05 -25.98
CA LEU A 394 30.74 18.75 -25.93
C LEU A 394 32.05 18.77 -26.73
N SER A 395 33.17 18.40 -26.09
CA SER A 395 34.47 18.32 -26.77
C SER A 395 34.58 17.13 -27.73
N ILE A 396 35.02 17.43 -28.96
CA ILE A 396 35.33 16.50 -30.04
C ILE A 396 36.79 16.62 -30.52
N GLU A 397 37.64 17.33 -29.78
CA GLU A 397 39.05 17.63 -30.12
C GLU A 397 39.82 16.39 -30.59
N GLY A 398 39.62 15.25 -29.91
CA GLY A 398 40.31 13.99 -30.18
C GLY A 398 39.67 13.08 -31.23
N LEU A 399 38.57 13.47 -31.88
CA LEU A 399 37.83 12.61 -32.82
C LEU A 399 38.28 12.82 -34.26
N GLY A 400 38.86 11.78 -34.89
CA GLY A 400 39.23 11.77 -36.30
C GLY A 400 38.06 11.57 -37.25
N GLU A 401 38.35 11.42 -38.54
CA GLU A 401 37.33 11.04 -39.53
C GLU A 401 36.67 9.69 -39.19
N GLY A 402 35.33 9.66 -39.16
CA GLY A 402 34.57 8.46 -38.82
C GLY A 402 33.16 8.74 -38.30
N ASP A 403 32.43 7.67 -38.00
CA ASP A 403 31.09 7.73 -37.40
C ASP A 403 31.18 7.49 -35.89
N TYR A 404 30.56 8.35 -35.10
CA TYR A 404 30.55 8.31 -33.64
C TYR A 404 29.14 8.30 -33.10
N ALA A 405 28.91 7.53 -32.04
CA ALA A 405 27.63 7.54 -31.32
C ALA A 405 27.70 8.52 -30.16
N LEU A 406 26.87 9.57 -30.21
CA LEU A 406 26.57 10.43 -29.08
C LEU A 406 25.57 9.71 -28.17
N ARG A 407 25.92 9.56 -26.89
CA ARG A 407 25.07 8.94 -25.87
C ARG A 407 24.88 9.93 -24.73
N VAL A 408 23.66 9.95 -24.20
CA VAL A 408 23.28 10.79 -23.06
C VAL A 408 22.61 9.93 -22.00
N ARG A 409 23.04 10.09 -20.75
CA ARG A 409 22.45 9.42 -19.59
C ARG A 409 22.06 10.47 -18.55
N ALA A 410 20.82 10.43 -18.06
CA ALA A 410 20.31 11.34 -17.04
C ALA A 410 20.05 10.59 -15.74
N PHE A 411 20.50 11.14 -14.62
CA PHE A 411 20.37 10.58 -13.27
C PHE A 411 19.47 11.50 -12.44
N ASP A 412 18.40 10.96 -11.88
CA ASP A 412 17.46 11.72 -11.05
C ASP A 412 17.78 11.64 -9.54
N ASP A 413 16.96 12.34 -8.74
CA ASP A 413 17.03 12.42 -7.28
C ASP A 413 16.67 11.12 -6.55
N LEU A 414 16.15 10.13 -7.26
CA LEU A 414 15.84 8.79 -6.75
C LEU A 414 16.86 7.73 -7.17
N GLY A 415 17.90 8.14 -7.92
CA GLY A 415 18.96 7.26 -8.41
C GLY A 415 18.59 6.46 -9.67
N LEU A 416 17.46 6.75 -10.32
CA LEU A 416 17.10 6.11 -11.58
C LEU A 416 17.91 6.75 -12.74
N VAL A 417 18.26 5.90 -13.71
CA VAL A 417 19.10 6.29 -14.84
C VAL A 417 18.34 6.14 -16.14
N GLY A 418 18.08 7.28 -16.77
CA GLY A 418 17.53 7.39 -18.10
C GLY A 418 18.59 7.38 -19.16
N GLU A 419 18.44 6.61 -20.25
CA GLU A 419 19.38 6.63 -21.38
C GLU A 419 18.68 7.04 -22.68
N ALA A 420 19.32 7.94 -23.43
CA ALA A 420 18.83 8.37 -24.73
C ALA A 420 19.14 7.32 -25.79
N GLN A 421 18.35 7.27 -26.86
CA GLN A 421 18.75 6.52 -28.05
C GLN A 421 20.05 7.11 -28.61
N PRO A 422 21.10 6.31 -28.84
CA PRO A 422 22.37 6.81 -29.34
C PRO A 422 22.20 7.47 -30.70
N GLN A 423 22.79 8.67 -30.86
CA GLN A 423 22.71 9.45 -32.08
C GLN A 423 24.01 9.38 -32.84
N THR A 424 23.96 8.88 -34.08
CA THR A 424 25.15 8.81 -34.93
C THR A 424 25.49 10.19 -35.49
N ILE A 425 26.75 10.61 -35.31
CA ILE A 425 27.35 11.83 -35.85
C ILE A 425 28.53 11.42 -36.71
N LYS A 426 28.62 11.99 -37.91
CA LYS A 426 29.76 11.77 -38.80
C LYS A 426 30.76 12.90 -38.65
N ILE A 427 32.02 12.59 -38.40
CA ILE A 427 33.12 13.56 -38.44
C ILE A 427 33.83 13.44 -39.78
N SER A 428 34.03 14.56 -40.48
CA SER A 428 34.80 14.64 -41.72
C SER A 428 35.95 15.63 -41.57
N GLU A 429 37.17 15.20 -41.90
CA GLU A 429 38.36 16.06 -41.85
C GLU A 429 38.59 16.76 -43.19
N VAL A 430 38.76 18.08 -43.17
CA VAL A 430 39.04 18.88 -44.36
C VAL A 430 40.36 19.63 -44.17
N ARG A 431 41.36 19.29 -44.98
CA ARG A 431 42.68 19.93 -44.95
C ARG A 431 43.05 20.45 -46.35
N PRO A 432 43.82 21.56 -46.43
CA PRO A 432 44.44 21.96 -47.69
C PRO A 432 45.30 20.83 -48.28
N PRO A 433 45.40 20.72 -49.61
CA PRO A 433 46.28 19.74 -50.25
C PRO A 433 47.74 20.01 -49.85
N ALA A 434 48.53 18.94 -49.71
CA ALA A 434 49.96 19.07 -49.49
C ALA A 434 50.60 19.88 -50.63
N PRO A 435 51.58 20.75 -50.34
CA PRO A 435 52.31 21.44 -51.39
C PRO A 435 52.91 20.41 -52.35
N THR A 436 52.66 20.59 -53.65
CA THR A 436 53.23 19.74 -54.69
C THR A 436 54.75 19.75 -54.54
N ALA A 437 55.36 18.58 -54.34
CA ALA A 437 56.80 18.48 -54.24
C ALA A 437 57.43 19.08 -55.51
N THR A 438 58.26 20.12 -55.34
CA THR A 438 59.15 20.58 -56.41
C THR A 438 60.04 19.39 -56.80
N PRO A 439 60.10 18.99 -58.09
CA PRO A 439 60.93 17.86 -58.50
C PRO A 439 62.39 18.19 -58.17
N ALA A 440 62.96 17.47 -57.19
CA ALA A 440 64.38 17.49 -56.93
C ALA A 440 65.11 16.84 -58.11
N PRO A 441 66.25 17.38 -58.57
CA PRO A 441 67.04 16.75 -59.63
C PRO A 441 67.52 15.37 -59.17
N THR A 442 67.38 14.40 -60.06
CA THR A 442 67.85 13.01 -59.93
C THR A 442 69.28 12.95 -59.41
N PRO A 443 69.54 12.37 -58.22
CA PRO A 443 70.89 12.03 -57.80
C PRO A 443 71.34 10.73 -58.48
N GLU A 444 72.58 10.76 -58.95
CA GLU A 444 73.37 9.66 -59.52
C GLU A 444 73.64 8.54 -58.48
N PRO A 445 73.75 7.26 -58.88
CA PRO A 445 73.85 6.14 -57.93
C PRO A 445 75.27 5.99 -57.33
N PRO A 446 75.41 5.84 -56.00
CA PRO A 446 76.70 5.50 -55.39
C PRO A 446 76.88 3.97 -55.14
N PRO A 447 78.14 3.52 -54.92
CA PRO A 447 78.63 2.14 -55.12
C PRO A 447 78.40 1.19 -53.92
N PRO A 448 78.67 -0.13 -54.06
CA PRO A 448 78.32 -1.13 -53.03
C PRO A 448 79.27 -1.11 -51.82
N PRO A 449 78.79 -1.48 -50.61
CA PRO A 449 79.62 -1.59 -49.41
C PRO A 449 80.33 -2.96 -49.27
N PRO A 450 81.51 -3.03 -48.63
CA PRO A 450 82.18 -4.28 -48.28
C PRO A 450 81.83 -4.80 -46.86
N LEU A 451 82.37 -5.99 -46.57
CA LEU A 451 81.98 -7.04 -45.62
C LEU A 451 82.45 -6.90 -44.14
N CYS A 452 81.61 -7.43 -43.22
CA CYS A 452 81.88 -8.13 -41.92
C CYS A 452 82.40 -7.36 -40.68
N PRO A 453 82.31 -7.86 -39.40
CA PRO A 453 81.93 -9.21 -38.89
C PRO A 453 80.89 -9.19 -37.69
N PRO A 454 80.59 -10.32 -37.00
CA PRO A 454 79.32 -10.57 -36.28
C PRO A 454 79.39 -10.22 -34.79
N ILE A 455 78.24 -10.10 -34.09
CA ILE A 455 78.10 -10.40 -32.65
C ILE A 455 76.63 -10.42 -32.19
N CYS A 456 76.32 -11.54 -31.52
CA CYS A 456 75.37 -11.83 -30.43
C CYS A 456 73.86 -11.57 -30.56
N ILE A 457 73.15 -12.71 -30.56
CA ILE A 457 71.75 -12.89 -30.16
C ILE A 457 71.62 -12.62 -28.64
N PRO A 458 70.48 -12.11 -28.16
CA PRO A 458 69.82 -12.83 -27.08
C PRO A 458 68.36 -13.16 -27.40
N VAL A 459 68.03 -14.37 -26.99
CA VAL A 459 66.73 -15.04 -26.99
C VAL A 459 65.77 -14.26 -26.09
N GLU A 460 64.62 -13.84 -26.61
CA GLU A 460 63.49 -13.41 -25.77
C GLU A 460 62.86 -14.64 -25.11
N SER A 461 62.88 -14.66 -23.79
CA SER A 461 62.18 -15.63 -22.94
C SER A 461 60.71 -15.23 -22.75
N PRO A 462 59.78 -16.19 -22.61
CA PRO A 462 58.40 -15.89 -22.26
C PRO A 462 58.31 -15.69 -20.75
N ASN A 463 58.18 -14.45 -20.28
CA ASN A 463 57.83 -14.16 -18.89
C ASN A 463 56.30 -14.08 -18.73
N THR A 464 55.70 -15.26 -18.64
CA THR A 464 54.34 -15.45 -18.12
C THR A 464 54.33 -15.09 -16.63
N SER A 465 53.65 -14.01 -16.28
CA SER A 465 53.55 -13.52 -14.91
C SER A 465 52.57 -14.37 -14.09
N TRP A 466 53.12 -15.35 -13.37
CA TRP A 466 52.42 -16.22 -12.41
C TRP A 466 51.95 -15.51 -11.12
N MET A 467 52.16 -14.19 -10.99
CA MET A 467 51.80 -13.42 -9.79
C MET A 467 50.34 -12.93 -9.75
N ALA A 468 49.56 -13.09 -10.81
CA ALA A 468 48.13 -12.75 -10.80
C ALA A 468 47.22 -13.89 -10.30
N PHE A 469 47.68 -15.16 -10.35
CA PHE A 469 46.87 -16.31 -9.95
C PHE A 469 47.03 -16.72 -8.47
N SER A 470 48.13 -16.34 -7.82
CA SER A 470 48.38 -16.67 -6.41
C SER A 470 47.51 -15.84 -5.44
N ALA A 471 47.23 -14.57 -5.77
CA ALA A 471 46.36 -13.71 -4.97
C ALA A 471 44.87 -14.15 -5.05
N LEU A 472 44.42 -14.54 -6.25
CA LEU A 472 43.06 -15.04 -6.46
C LEU A 472 42.86 -16.40 -5.78
N GLY A 473 43.85 -17.28 -5.84
CA GLY A 473 43.84 -18.59 -5.18
C GLY A 473 43.80 -18.49 -3.65
N LEU A 474 44.57 -17.57 -3.06
CA LEU A 474 44.57 -17.35 -1.60
C LEU A 474 43.26 -16.73 -1.10
N ALA A 475 42.65 -15.82 -1.87
CA ALA A 475 41.34 -15.26 -1.53
C ALA A 475 40.22 -16.32 -1.59
N LEU A 476 40.26 -17.21 -2.60
CA LEU A 476 39.31 -18.30 -2.74
C LEU A 476 39.45 -19.35 -1.63
N ILE A 477 40.68 -19.66 -1.21
CA ILE A 477 40.94 -20.58 -0.10
C ILE A 477 40.50 -19.97 1.24
N ALA A 478 40.71 -18.67 1.45
CA ALA A 478 40.24 -17.97 2.64
C ALA A 478 38.70 -17.91 2.71
N LEU A 479 38.03 -17.70 1.57
CA LEU A 479 36.57 -17.74 1.46
C LEU A 479 36.03 -19.15 1.73
N LEU A 480 36.67 -20.20 1.18
CA LEU A 480 36.31 -21.59 1.44
C LEU A 480 36.50 -21.98 2.91
N LEU A 481 37.59 -21.54 3.56
CA LEU A 481 37.82 -21.74 4.98
C LEU A 481 36.79 -20.99 5.84
N ALA A 482 36.41 -19.76 5.45
CA ALA A 482 35.35 -19.01 6.13
C ALA A 482 33.99 -19.72 6.02
N ILE A 483 33.65 -20.25 4.83
CA ILE A 483 32.42 -21.01 4.60
C ILE A 483 32.43 -22.32 5.40
N VAL A 484 33.54 -23.06 5.45
CA VAL A 484 33.66 -24.31 6.22
C VAL A 484 33.60 -24.06 7.73
N VAL A 485 34.18 -22.96 8.23
CA VAL A 485 34.08 -22.57 9.65
C VAL A 485 32.67 -22.09 9.99
N PHE A 486 32.00 -21.38 9.08
CA PHE A 486 30.61 -20.94 9.23
C PHE A 486 29.63 -22.13 9.25
N LEU A 487 29.88 -23.17 8.45
CA LEU A 487 29.05 -24.38 8.37
C LEU A 487 29.38 -25.45 9.45
N ARG A 488 30.47 -25.28 10.21
CA ARG A 488 30.86 -26.17 11.32
C ARG A 488 30.30 -25.75 12.69
N LYS A 489 29.68 -24.57 12.81
CA LYS A 489 28.99 -24.16 14.05
C LYS A 489 27.60 -24.83 14.13
N PRO A 490 27.30 -25.60 15.20
CA PRO A 490 26.08 -26.39 15.30
C PRO A 490 24.80 -25.53 15.32
N GLU A 491 24.87 -24.29 15.81
CA GLU A 491 23.73 -23.35 15.88
C GLU A 491 23.26 -22.81 14.51
N ASN A 492 24.09 -22.90 13.46
CA ASN A 492 23.74 -22.39 12.13
C ASN A 492 23.16 -23.46 11.19
N ARG A 493 23.20 -24.73 11.57
CA ARG A 493 22.66 -25.83 10.74
C ARG A 493 21.13 -25.88 10.75
N GLU A 494 20.49 -25.42 11.82
CA GLU A 494 19.03 -25.35 11.90
C GLU A 494 18.47 -24.17 11.09
N ARG A 495 19.15 -23.02 11.10
CA ARG A 495 18.72 -21.80 10.37
C ARG A 495 18.87 -21.88 8.85
N ALA A 496 19.82 -22.65 8.34
CA ALA A 496 20.04 -22.81 6.89
C ALA A 496 19.08 -23.81 6.22
N ALA A 497 18.46 -24.70 6.99
CA ALA A 497 17.43 -25.62 6.49
C ALA A 497 16.04 -24.95 6.40
N GLU A 498 15.79 -23.92 7.21
CA GLU A 498 14.53 -23.16 7.17
C GLU A 498 14.47 -22.14 6.01
N THR A 499 15.61 -21.63 5.56
CA THR A 499 15.67 -20.57 4.53
C THR A 499 15.55 -21.04 3.08
N LEU A 500 15.65 -22.35 2.80
CA LEU A 500 15.42 -22.91 1.44
C LEU A 500 14.05 -23.56 1.26
N THR A 501 13.28 -23.68 2.34
CA THR A 501 11.92 -24.23 2.32
C THR A 501 10.84 -23.15 2.48
N GLY A 502 11.20 -21.97 3.02
CA GLY A 502 10.32 -20.81 3.15
C GLY A 502 10.06 -20.07 1.82
N THR A 503 11.01 -20.10 0.89
CA THR A 503 10.94 -19.29 -0.35
C THR A 503 10.09 -19.92 -1.46
N ILE A 504 9.75 -21.22 -1.37
CA ILE A 504 8.83 -21.88 -2.33
C ILE A 504 7.38 -21.90 -1.81
N LYS A 505 7.14 -21.54 -0.53
CA LYS A 505 5.80 -21.50 0.07
C LYS A 505 5.14 -20.11 0.04
N ALA A 506 5.90 -19.07 -0.32
CA ALA A 506 5.44 -17.68 -0.37
C ALA A 506 4.83 -17.25 -1.72
N MET A 507 4.82 -18.13 -2.74
CA MET A 507 4.27 -17.83 -4.08
C MET A 507 2.92 -18.51 -4.37
N THR A 508 2.26 -19.10 -3.38
CA THR A 508 0.93 -19.71 -3.60
C THR A 508 0.06 -19.64 -2.35
N GLN A 509 -0.42 -18.43 -2.04
CA GLN A 509 -1.64 -18.23 -1.25
C GLN A 509 -2.45 -17.09 -1.87
N PRO A 510 -3.50 -17.38 -2.66
CA PRO A 510 -4.49 -16.38 -3.01
C PRO A 510 -5.44 -16.16 -1.83
N PHE A 511 -5.54 -14.88 -1.44
CA PHE A 511 -6.63 -14.23 -0.72
C PHE A 511 -8.00 -14.94 -0.83
N SER A 512 -8.52 -15.44 0.28
CA SER A 512 -9.97 -15.67 0.47
C SER A 512 -10.61 -14.34 0.82
N ILE A 513 -11.37 -13.77 -0.11
CA ILE A 513 -12.37 -12.76 0.21
C ILE A 513 -13.67 -13.52 0.37
N ASP A 514 -14.11 -13.67 1.63
CA ASP A 514 -15.42 -14.20 1.92
C ASP A 514 -16.49 -13.16 1.57
N ARG A 515 -17.48 -13.67 0.86
CA ARG A 515 -18.48 -12.93 0.11
C ARG A 515 -19.70 -12.73 1.00
N ARG A 516 -19.97 -11.49 1.42
CA ARG A 516 -21.32 -10.94 1.62
C ARG A 516 -21.25 -9.43 1.73
N ALA A 517 -21.28 -8.79 0.57
CA ALA A 517 -21.70 -7.41 0.45
C ALA A 517 -22.82 -7.34 -0.59
N ARG A 518 -23.80 -6.51 -0.24
CA ARG A 518 -24.77 -5.84 -1.11
C ARG A 518 -26.06 -6.59 -1.42
N GLY A 519 -27.16 -5.83 -1.29
CA GLY A 519 -28.37 -6.05 -2.08
C GLY A 519 -28.06 -6.12 -3.59
N PRO A 520 -29.03 -6.50 -4.42
CA PRO A 520 -28.81 -7.23 -5.66
C PRO A 520 -27.91 -6.46 -6.63
N ILE A 521 -26.64 -6.88 -6.71
CA ILE A 521 -25.75 -6.59 -7.83
C ILE A 521 -26.32 -7.39 -9.00
N ALA A 522 -26.76 -6.72 -10.06
CA ALA A 522 -27.20 -7.42 -11.26
C ALA A 522 -26.07 -8.32 -11.79
N ALA A 523 -26.30 -9.63 -11.86
CA ALA A 523 -25.33 -10.58 -12.38
C ALA A 523 -24.93 -10.20 -13.81
N LYS A 524 -23.62 -10.18 -14.11
CA LYS A 524 -23.10 -9.86 -15.44
C LYS A 524 -23.11 -11.09 -16.38
N ALA A 525 -23.04 -12.28 -15.80
CA ALA A 525 -23.16 -13.56 -16.49
C ALA A 525 -23.69 -14.63 -15.53
N ARG A 526 -24.19 -15.74 -16.08
CA ARG A 526 -24.71 -16.89 -15.34
C ARG A 526 -24.10 -18.18 -15.85
N LEU A 527 -23.95 -19.15 -14.95
CA LEU A 527 -23.53 -20.51 -15.25
C LEU A 527 -24.64 -21.48 -14.88
N HIS A 528 -25.16 -22.19 -15.87
CA HIS A 528 -26.24 -23.17 -15.69
C HIS A 528 -25.67 -24.57 -15.56
N LEU A 529 -25.93 -25.24 -14.45
CA LEU A 529 -25.51 -26.63 -14.25
C LEU A 529 -26.29 -27.55 -15.19
N PHE A 530 -25.56 -28.35 -15.98
CA PHE A 530 -26.14 -29.42 -16.80
C PHE A 530 -25.59 -30.81 -16.46
N GLU A 531 -24.45 -30.88 -15.76
CA GLU A 531 -23.84 -32.14 -15.31
C GLU A 531 -23.10 -31.93 -13.99
N GLY A 532 -23.37 -32.71 -12.95
CA GLY A 532 -22.73 -32.54 -11.63
C GLY A 532 -23.56 -33.08 -10.45
N GLY A 533 -22.98 -33.06 -9.25
CA GLY A 533 -23.61 -33.56 -8.02
C GLY A 533 -24.71 -32.64 -7.47
N ALA A 534 -25.64 -33.21 -6.68
CA ALA A 534 -26.82 -32.52 -6.15
C ALA A 534 -26.53 -31.33 -5.19
N ASN A 535 -25.28 -31.15 -4.77
CA ASN A 535 -24.86 -30.09 -3.83
C ASN A 535 -24.39 -28.80 -4.54
N ILE A 536 -24.48 -28.74 -5.88
CA ILE A 536 -24.10 -27.55 -6.66
C ILE A 536 -25.38 -26.81 -7.07
N PRO A 537 -25.46 -25.48 -6.89
CA PRO A 537 -26.61 -24.70 -7.33
C PRO A 537 -26.90 -24.88 -8.84
N ALA A 538 -28.18 -24.95 -9.21
CA ALA A 538 -28.59 -25.09 -10.61
C ALA A 538 -28.17 -23.89 -11.49
N VAL A 539 -28.03 -22.71 -10.87
CA VAL A 539 -27.54 -21.48 -11.50
C VAL A 539 -26.52 -20.84 -10.56
N ILE A 540 -25.36 -20.48 -11.10
CA ILE A 540 -24.31 -19.75 -10.38
C ILE A 540 -24.15 -18.38 -11.04
N GLU A 541 -24.35 -17.32 -10.26
CA GLU A 541 -24.24 -15.94 -10.75
C GLU A 541 -22.79 -15.44 -10.67
N ILE A 542 -22.34 -14.80 -11.75
CA ILE A 542 -21.05 -14.11 -11.83
C ILE A 542 -21.30 -12.64 -11.51
N LEU A 543 -20.95 -12.25 -10.28
CA LEU A 543 -21.25 -10.93 -9.71
C LEU A 543 -20.07 -9.95 -9.76
N GLY A 544 -18.85 -10.43 -10.04
CA GLY A 544 -17.62 -9.64 -9.98
C GLY A 544 -16.67 -9.91 -11.15
N THR A 545 -15.62 -9.09 -11.25
CA THR A 545 -14.63 -9.10 -12.36
C THR A 545 -13.71 -10.33 -12.33
N ASN A 546 -13.63 -11.07 -11.23
CA ASN A 546 -12.84 -12.28 -11.12
C ASN A 546 -13.54 -13.28 -10.20
N THR A 547 -14.01 -14.39 -10.78
CA THR A 547 -14.74 -15.44 -10.07
C THR A 547 -13.92 -16.73 -10.05
N ARG A 548 -13.54 -17.18 -8.85
CA ARG A 548 -12.68 -18.34 -8.63
C ARG A 548 -13.50 -19.59 -8.28
N PHE A 549 -13.15 -20.72 -8.88
CA PHE A 549 -13.81 -22.00 -8.69
C PHE A 549 -12.84 -23.05 -8.14
N GLY A 550 -13.32 -23.88 -7.22
CA GLY A 550 -12.53 -24.95 -6.63
C GLY A 550 -13.20 -25.59 -5.43
N ARG A 551 -12.60 -26.65 -4.89
CA ARG A 551 -13.15 -27.39 -3.74
C ARG A 551 -12.92 -26.71 -2.39
N ASP A 552 -11.92 -25.83 -2.29
CA ASP A 552 -11.52 -25.22 -1.02
C ASP A 552 -12.18 -23.84 -0.84
N PRO A 553 -13.03 -23.65 0.19
CA PRO A 553 -13.70 -22.36 0.45
C PRO A 553 -12.71 -21.22 0.77
N SER A 554 -11.50 -21.53 1.22
CA SER A 554 -10.48 -20.52 1.48
C SER A 554 -9.78 -19.99 0.22
N LEU A 555 -9.94 -20.64 -0.95
CA LEU A 555 -9.26 -20.26 -2.19
C LEU A 555 -10.23 -19.90 -3.33
N SER A 556 -11.50 -20.27 -3.21
CA SER A 556 -12.49 -20.21 -4.28
C SER A 556 -13.75 -19.46 -3.84
N ASN A 557 -14.23 -18.53 -4.67
CA ASN A 557 -15.49 -17.82 -4.39
C ASN A 557 -16.73 -18.68 -4.71
N VAL A 558 -16.58 -19.66 -5.61
CA VAL A 558 -17.59 -20.66 -5.93
C VAL A 558 -17.03 -22.02 -5.54
N VAL A 559 -17.59 -22.59 -4.48
CA VAL A 559 -17.13 -23.86 -3.91
C VAL A 559 -17.82 -25.02 -4.61
N LEU A 560 -17.03 -25.91 -5.20
CA LEU A 560 -17.47 -27.11 -5.89
C LEU A 560 -16.98 -28.33 -5.11
N ASP A 561 -17.84 -28.86 -4.24
CA ASP A 561 -17.51 -29.97 -3.33
C ASP A 561 -17.52 -31.33 -4.03
N ASP A 562 -16.54 -31.56 -4.93
CA ASP A 562 -16.24 -32.87 -5.53
C ASP A 562 -14.73 -33.16 -5.37
N PRO A 563 -14.32 -34.33 -4.84
CA PRO A 563 -12.90 -34.68 -4.64
C PRO A 563 -12.01 -34.59 -5.89
N ARG A 564 -12.59 -34.66 -7.09
CA ARG A 564 -11.89 -34.55 -8.39
C ARG A 564 -11.70 -33.10 -8.84
N VAL A 565 -12.24 -32.13 -8.10
CA VAL A 565 -12.00 -30.71 -8.27
C VAL A 565 -10.83 -30.29 -7.36
N SER A 566 -9.80 -29.67 -7.95
CA SER A 566 -8.70 -29.06 -7.23
C SER A 566 -9.16 -28.00 -6.21
N ARG A 567 -8.36 -27.77 -5.16
CA ARG A 567 -8.65 -26.78 -4.12
C ARG A 567 -8.88 -25.37 -4.69
N TYR A 568 -8.04 -24.98 -5.65
CA TYR A 568 -8.22 -23.86 -6.57
C TYR A 568 -8.08 -24.46 -7.98
N HIS A 569 -9.16 -24.44 -8.76
CA HIS A 569 -9.25 -25.21 -10.01
C HIS A 569 -9.11 -24.31 -11.23
N CYS A 570 -9.97 -23.30 -11.33
CA CYS A 570 -9.98 -22.36 -12.43
C CYS A 570 -10.56 -21.02 -11.97
N ARG A 571 -10.39 -19.99 -12.80
CA ARG A 571 -11.05 -18.70 -12.61
C ARG A 571 -11.64 -18.18 -13.91
N ILE A 572 -12.74 -17.45 -13.81
CA ILE A 572 -13.32 -16.67 -14.89
C ILE A 572 -13.10 -15.20 -14.57
N ALA A 573 -12.41 -14.49 -15.46
CA ALA A 573 -12.16 -13.06 -15.34
C ALA A 573 -12.88 -12.27 -16.44
N GLU A 574 -13.40 -11.10 -16.08
CA GLU A 574 -13.88 -10.08 -17.00
C GLU A 574 -12.68 -9.24 -17.44
N GLU A 575 -12.41 -9.21 -18.74
CA GLU A 575 -11.35 -8.42 -19.35
C GLU A 575 -11.79 -6.96 -19.52
N ALA A 576 -10.84 -6.06 -19.79
CA ALA A 576 -11.11 -4.61 -19.90
C ALA A 576 -12.10 -4.23 -21.01
N ASP A 577 -12.30 -5.11 -22.00
CA ASP A 577 -13.27 -4.95 -23.09
C ASP A 577 -14.67 -5.52 -22.77
N GLY A 578 -14.88 -6.01 -21.55
CA GLY A 578 -16.13 -6.62 -21.10
C GLY A 578 -16.33 -8.07 -21.53
N SER A 579 -15.36 -8.68 -22.19
CA SER A 579 -15.37 -10.12 -22.50
C SER A 579 -15.01 -10.95 -21.26
N PHE A 580 -15.47 -12.19 -21.21
CA PHE A 580 -15.10 -13.13 -20.14
C PHE A 580 -14.07 -14.13 -20.65
N ARG A 581 -13.05 -14.41 -19.84
CA ARG A 581 -12.02 -15.41 -20.13
C ARG A 581 -11.83 -16.35 -18.97
N ILE A 582 -11.78 -17.66 -19.26
CA ILE A 582 -11.51 -18.70 -18.28
C ILE A 582 -10.05 -19.13 -18.32
N TYR A 583 -9.48 -19.40 -17.14
CA TYR A 583 -8.10 -19.83 -16.96
C TYR A 583 -8.09 -21.09 -16.09
N ASP A 584 -7.40 -22.15 -16.54
CA ASP A 584 -7.09 -23.29 -15.69
C ASP A 584 -5.89 -22.96 -14.80
N GLU A 585 -6.02 -23.18 -13.50
CA GLU A 585 -5.03 -22.77 -12.49
C GLU A 585 -4.14 -23.96 -12.07
N GLY A 586 -3.85 -24.85 -13.02
CA GLY A 586 -3.06 -26.07 -12.79
C GLY A 586 -3.88 -27.18 -12.16
N SER A 587 -5.13 -27.34 -12.59
CA SER A 587 -6.03 -28.32 -12.02
C SER A 587 -5.62 -29.76 -12.35
N THR A 588 -5.92 -30.71 -11.47
CA THR A 588 -5.55 -32.13 -11.67
C THR A 588 -6.40 -32.80 -12.75
N SER A 589 -7.66 -32.37 -12.90
CA SER A 589 -8.62 -32.95 -13.85
C SER A 589 -8.76 -32.15 -15.14
N GLY A 590 -8.18 -30.95 -15.21
CA GLY A 590 -8.28 -30.02 -16.34
C GLY A 590 -9.60 -29.24 -16.38
N THR A 591 -9.54 -28.05 -16.97
CA THR A 591 -10.71 -27.24 -17.36
C THR A 591 -10.89 -27.29 -18.87
N TYR A 592 -12.12 -27.48 -19.34
CA TYR A 592 -12.42 -27.57 -20.78
C TYR A 592 -13.55 -26.63 -21.16
N VAL A 593 -13.47 -25.99 -22.32
CA VAL A 593 -14.55 -25.22 -22.94
C VAL A 593 -14.91 -25.88 -24.26
N ASN A 594 -16.17 -26.28 -24.42
CA ASN A 594 -16.67 -27.02 -25.59
C ASN A 594 -15.81 -28.25 -25.93
N TYR A 595 -15.38 -28.99 -24.89
CA TYR A 595 -14.49 -30.18 -24.97
C TYR A 595 -13.06 -29.89 -25.43
N GLU A 596 -12.65 -28.63 -25.55
CA GLU A 596 -11.28 -28.21 -25.78
C GLU A 596 -10.62 -27.82 -24.45
N ALA A 597 -9.40 -28.29 -24.19
CA ALA A 597 -8.70 -27.99 -22.94
C ALA A 597 -8.23 -26.53 -22.92
N VAL A 598 -8.49 -25.84 -21.81
CA VAL A 598 -8.04 -24.46 -21.60
C VAL A 598 -6.52 -24.44 -21.41
N ASP A 599 -5.81 -23.65 -22.21
CA ASP A 599 -4.36 -23.51 -22.12
C ASP A 599 -3.92 -22.46 -21.07
N ILE A 600 -2.61 -22.30 -20.89
CA ILE A 600 -2.03 -21.35 -19.92
C ILE A 600 -2.34 -19.87 -20.25
N ARG A 601 -2.80 -19.54 -21.46
CA ARG A 601 -3.16 -18.18 -21.87
C ARG A 601 -4.64 -17.86 -21.63
N GLY A 602 -5.42 -18.87 -21.25
CA GLY A 602 -6.85 -18.77 -21.00
C GLY A 602 -7.68 -18.69 -22.29
N GLN A 603 -8.94 -19.10 -22.19
CA GLN A 603 -9.87 -19.18 -23.32
C GLN A 603 -11.04 -18.22 -23.14
N THR A 604 -11.35 -17.44 -24.18
CA THR A 604 -12.47 -16.49 -24.15
C THR A 604 -13.80 -17.25 -24.20
N LEU A 605 -14.75 -16.89 -23.34
CA LEU A 605 -16.07 -17.49 -23.22
C LEU A 605 -17.10 -16.67 -24.01
N ASN A 606 -17.90 -17.37 -24.81
CA ASN A 606 -19.04 -16.82 -25.54
C ASN A 606 -20.36 -17.34 -24.96
N ASP A 607 -21.43 -16.57 -25.16
CA ASP A 607 -22.79 -16.97 -24.78
C ASP A 607 -23.14 -18.36 -25.33
N GLY A 608 -23.53 -19.28 -24.46
CA GLY A 608 -23.87 -20.67 -24.77
C GLY A 608 -22.75 -21.69 -24.61
N ASP A 609 -21.50 -21.27 -24.33
CA ASP A 609 -20.36 -22.18 -24.21
C ASP A 609 -20.51 -23.17 -23.04
N GLN A 610 -20.05 -24.41 -23.25
CA GLN A 610 -20.07 -25.47 -22.24
C GLN A 610 -18.71 -25.61 -21.56
N ILE A 611 -18.67 -25.35 -20.26
CA ILE A 611 -17.48 -25.41 -19.42
C ILE A 611 -17.50 -26.70 -18.61
N HIS A 612 -16.43 -27.48 -18.63
CA HIS A 612 -16.22 -28.61 -17.74
C HIS A 612 -15.11 -28.32 -16.74
N ILE A 613 -15.43 -28.47 -15.46
CA ILE A 613 -14.51 -28.32 -14.32
C ILE A 613 -14.42 -29.68 -13.64
N GLY A 614 -13.43 -30.48 -14.03
CA GLY A 614 -13.41 -31.91 -13.70
C GLY A 614 -14.71 -32.61 -14.15
N PRO A 615 -15.49 -33.22 -13.24
CA PRO A 615 -16.73 -33.93 -13.59
C PRO A 615 -17.98 -33.03 -13.69
N ILE A 616 -17.84 -31.72 -13.52
CA ILE A 616 -18.96 -30.78 -13.46
C ILE A 616 -19.08 -30.03 -14.78
N GLY A 617 -20.23 -30.10 -15.44
CA GLY A 617 -20.58 -29.38 -16.67
C GLY A 617 -21.51 -28.19 -16.40
N LEU A 618 -21.05 -27.01 -16.81
CA LEU A 618 -21.73 -25.71 -16.67
C LEU A 618 -21.88 -25.06 -18.04
N ARG A 619 -23.02 -24.43 -18.34
CA ARG A 619 -23.22 -23.64 -19.55
C ARG A 619 -23.17 -22.16 -19.23
N PHE A 620 -22.34 -21.41 -19.95
CA PHE A 620 -22.16 -19.97 -19.79
C PHE A 620 -23.23 -19.19 -20.53
N GLU A 621 -23.81 -18.18 -19.88
CA GLU A 621 -24.80 -17.26 -20.45
C GLU A 621 -24.44 -15.82 -20.05
N LEU A 622 -24.37 -14.91 -21.02
CA LEU A 622 -24.17 -13.48 -20.76
C LEU A 622 -25.49 -12.86 -20.29
N ALA A 623 -25.45 -12.05 -19.22
CA ALA A 623 -26.64 -11.33 -18.80
C ALA A 623 -26.94 -10.23 -19.81
N LYS A 624 -27.98 -10.41 -20.63
CA LYS A 624 -28.47 -9.35 -21.52
C LYS A 624 -28.86 -8.14 -20.67
N PRO A 625 -28.39 -6.91 -20.99
CA PRO A 625 -29.01 -5.72 -20.42
C PRO A 625 -30.49 -5.77 -20.78
N ALA A 626 -31.36 -5.57 -19.79
CA ALA A 626 -32.79 -5.48 -20.03
C ALA A 626 -33.03 -4.40 -21.08
N LEU A 627 -33.30 -4.82 -22.33
CA LEU A 627 -33.96 -3.96 -23.30
C LEU A 627 -35.22 -3.50 -22.61
N SER A 628 -35.36 -2.19 -22.46
CA SER A 628 -36.54 -1.51 -21.96
C SER A 628 -37.77 -2.15 -22.57
N ASP A 629 -38.43 -3.01 -21.77
CA ASP A 629 -39.69 -3.61 -22.11
C ASP A 629 -40.72 -2.48 -21.93
N ASP A 630 -40.92 -1.71 -23.00
CA ASP A 630 -41.98 -0.73 -23.16
C ASP A 630 -43.32 -1.45 -23.37
N SER A 631 -43.63 -2.36 -22.45
CA SER A 631 -44.96 -2.90 -22.21
C SER A 631 -45.41 -2.39 -20.84
N SER A 632 -45.57 -1.07 -20.78
CA SER A 632 -46.34 -0.42 -19.73
C SER A 632 -47.71 -1.09 -19.65
N THR A 633 -47.89 -1.89 -18.59
CA THR A 633 -49.21 -2.10 -18.01
C THR A 633 -49.75 -0.70 -17.74
N LYS A 634 -50.68 -0.30 -18.60
CA LYS A 634 -51.43 0.94 -18.52
C LYS A 634 -52.25 0.90 -17.24
N THR A 635 -51.62 1.21 -16.11
CA THR A 635 -52.35 1.51 -14.88
C THR A 635 -53.02 2.84 -15.13
N GLU A 636 -54.30 2.78 -15.49
CA GLU A 636 -55.14 3.98 -15.52
C GLU A 636 -55.05 4.68 -14.16
N PRO A 637 -54.98 6.02 -14.14
CA PRO A 637 -55.00 6.76 -12.89
C PRO A 637 -56.31 6.44 -12.16
N PHE A 638 -56.19 5.93 -10.94
CA PHE A 638 -57.30 5.76 -10.00
C PHE A 638 -57.90 7.14 -9.71
N ILE A 639 -59.04 7.43 -10.32
CA ILE A 639 -59.90 8.56 -9.97
C ILE A 639 -60.85 8.06 -8.87
N PRO A 640 -60.77 8.58 -7.63
CA PRO A 640 -61.72 8.22 -6.60
C PRO A 640 -63.12 8.72 -7.00
N GLN A 641 -64.07 7.80 -7.16
CA GLN A 641 -65.48 8.14 -7.31
C GLN A 641 -66.04 8.51 -5.93
N PHE A 642 -66.25 9.80 -5.68
CA PHE A 642 -67.07 10.26 -4.57
C PHE A 642 -68.54 10.00 -4.91
N GLY A 643 -69.19 9.10 -4.15
CA GLY A 643 -70.64 8.95 -4.17
C GLY A 643 -71.32 10.22 -3.65
N PRO A 644 -72.52 10.55 -4.14
CA PRO A 644 -73.16 11.82 -3.83
C PRO A 644 -73.94 11.70 -2.51
N ASP A 645 -73.25 11.60 -1.37
CA ASP A 645 -73.88 11.69 -0.04
C ASP A 645 -72.81 11.99 1.03
N ALA A 646 -72.41 13.26 1.15
CA ALA A 646 -71.94 13.87 2.40
C ALA A 646 -71.59 15.35 2.16
N ALA A 647 -72.59 16.21 2.27
CA ALA A 647 -72.39 17.61 2.63
C ALA A 647 -72.23 17.69 4.16
N GLY A 648 -71.21 18.39 4.65
CA GLY A 648 -71.10 18.74 6.06
C GLY A 648 -69.68 19.14 6.50
N ASP A 649 -69.52 20.45 6.69
CA ASP A 649 -68.60 21.17 7.59
C ASP A 649 -67.07 20.96 7.55
N ASP A 650 -66.41 22.04 7.10
CA ASP A 650 -65.36 22.80 7.79
C ASP A 650 -64.34 22.03 8.65
N ASP A 651 -63.16 21.78 8.06
CA ASP A 651 -61.85 21.93 8.71
C ASP A 651 -60.72 21.61 7.69
N ASP A 652 -60.17 22.65 7.04
CA ASP A 652 -58.94 22.53 6.23
C ASP A 652 -57.75 23.14 7.00
N PRO A 653 -56.80 22.32 7.50
CA PRO A 653 -55.64 22.77 8.26
C PRO A 653 -54.51 23.36 7.39
N PHE A 654 -54.70 23.54 6.07
CA PHE A 654 -53.64 24.02 5.16
C PHE A 654 -53.93 25.35 4.46
N LYS A 655 -54.83 26.18 4.99
CA LYS A 655 -54.91 27.60 4.59
C LYS A 655 -53.75 28.40 5.20
N THR A 656 -52.70 28.59 4.42
CA THR A 656 -51.66 29.60 4.69
C THR A 656 -52.11 30.96 4.15
N GLU A 657 -52.24 31.95 5.05
CA GLU A 657 -52.47 33.34 4.65
C GLU A 657 -51.18 34.00 4.11
N PRO A 658 -51.29 34.95 3.16
CA PRO A 658 -50.14 35.65 2.62
C PRO A 658 -49.55 36.66 3.63
N PHE A 659 -48.23 36.57 3.82
CA PHE A 659 -47.41 37.47 4.64
C PHE A 659 -47.49 38.93 4.15
N ASP A 660 -47.99 39.83 5.01
CA ASP A 660 -48.03 41.28 4.77
C ASP A 660 -46.77 41.94 5.36
N MET A 661 -45.96 42.59 4.52
CA MET A 661 -44.75 43.29 4.93
C MET A 661 -45.07 44.71 5.39
N MET A 662 -44.97 44.96 6.69
CA MET A 662 -45.07 46.29 7.28
C MET A 662 -43.67 46.96 7.30
N PRO A 663 -43.52 48.22 6.83
CA PRO A 663 -42.23 48.90 6.82
C PRO A 663 -41.83 49.41 8.22
N PRO A 664 -40.51 49.63 8.47
CA PRO A 664 -40.01 49.93 9.80
C PRO A 664 -40.39 51.36 10.24
N LYS A 665 -40.83 51.51 11.50
CA LYS A 665 -40.92 52.80 12.17
C LYS A 665 -39.51 53.26 12.56
N GLN A 666 -39.20 54.49 12.20
CA GLN A 666 -38.11 55.27 12.78
C GLN A 666 -38.48 55.67 14.21
N GLU A 667 -37.59 55.38 15.16
CA GLU A 667 -37.06 56.32 16.18
C GLU A 667 -35.85 55.71 16.89
#